data_AF-A0A940BAB9-F1
#
_entry.id   AF-A0A940BAB9-F1
#
_cell.length_a   1.000
_cell.length_b   1.000
_cell.length_c   1.000
_cell.angle_alpha   90.00
_cell.angle_beta   90.00
_cell.angle_gamma   90.00
#
_symmetry.space_group_name_H-M   'P 1'
#
loop_
_entity.id
_entity.type
_entity.pdbx_description
1 polymer ?
#
loop_
_entity_poly.entity_id
_entity_poly.type
_entity_poly.pdbx_seq_one_letter_code
_entity_poly.pdbx_strand_id
1 'polypeptide(L)'
;MRTKEVAKRILAGALLLSLTTGVCGCKKKKKKKNTDAFASGAYSSVTLNLPKREEYDDKRIISMIPDGENTAVCIELIKYDKEHDYEPIDRHTEIYSMDAMGTAETTLILGDGERLCASLDNKYVILSDRKVLFRDKKTGDEIKSFELEIDAISIVPITDGFVIASSSTLARYDKNGQPVKSIEPGFPLYVDGESFFEDNGKFYVIEEVDMGKYIYHEVDFETGKCPAIVDADDIGIQGMLQGKYFFNPDGEYKVNLGNMTVDLLADYNCINIRPPMNGLSTPAGYMKIDDDSFAVTYEYRDNTMDILLFRYDPTIDLSDVEPIKIGGFNVYYDEVLKWVVYEFNTSQDKYRVVLEEYGTRFEGLTPDDRRKATLSLTQYFNEGNAPDIYYGTRFDYAYMGRNGMVIDMEKYVKDKGLSDLTETASRLMVDGSGACYQIFSGYTLMGCSIQDSVLSSVEDTSVFSLYQYAKENEIPYCKANASDIVDTAIRYNFADLWGAYDGNKKITKKQLTDLVTIATSLPVSQFSFSSREDIINGSSLMCNETIWCNLYDDEMSSADEDFTFIGYPSVSGSVHMAEPTCCLAISTTADDKDACWEVLSMLLSEEAQKRTMMEGRIPITKSMLDTFCDCAMHPESIQDDVLKVYFKNQKPVSQETVDRFLNDISTADTIATLDWGVFDIIYDEVNTFYSQNRSPEQIADSLDTRLTLYMQENYQ
;
A
#
# COMPACT_ATOMS: atom_id res chain seq x y z
N MET A 1 -53.47 -9.40 -4.94
CA MET A 1 -53.27 -10.57 -4.06
C MET A 1 -52.23 -11.57 -4.62
N ARG A 2 -51.16 -11.09 -5.28
CA ARG A 2 -49.95 -11.84 -5.65
C ARG A 2 -48.83 -10.81 -5.85
N THR A 3 -48.32 -10.29 -4.73
CA THR A 3 -47.13 -9.40 -4.70
C THR A 3 -46.57 -9.18 -3.28
N LYS A 4 -47.20 -9.76 -2.23
CA LYS A 4 -46.71 -9.69 -0.84
C LYS A 4 -45.99 -10.96 -0.34
N GLU A 5 -45.79 -11.96 -1.21
CA GLU A 5 -45.19 -13.26 -0.83
C GLU A 5 -43.78 -13.47 -1.40
N VAL A 6 -43.29 -12.58 -2.28
CA VAL A 6 -41.91 -12.59 -2.78
C VAL A 6 -40.98 -11.75 -1.88
N ALA A 7 -41.49 -10.67 -1.27
CA ALA A 7 -40.72 -9.81 -0.36
C ALA A 7 -40.39 -10.46 1.00
N LYS A 8 -41.05 -11.56 1.38
CA LYS A 8 -40.81 -12.27 2.65
C LYS A 8 -39.80 -13.45 2.55
N ARG A 9 -39.40 -13.85 1.34
CA ARG A 9 -38.33 -14.84 1.12
C ARG A 9 -36.97 -14.22 0.78
N ILE A 10 -36.94 -12.95 0.38
CA ILE A 10 -35.69 -12.22 0.12
C ILE A 10 -35.09 -11.65 1.43
N LEU A 11 -35.90 -11.36 2.45
CA LEU A 11 -35.42 -10.88 3.76
C LEU A 11 -34.93 -11.97 4.73
N ALA A 12 -35.10 -13.26 4.41
CA ALA A 12 -34.65 -14.38 5.26
C ALA A 12 -33.35 -15.05 4.76
N GLY A 13 -32.90 -14.72 3.54
CA GLY A 13 -31.63 -15.23 2.98
C GLY A 13 -30.43 -14.29 3.19
N ALA A 14 -30.66 -13.00 3.42
CA ALA A 14 -29.60 -12.00 3.61
C ALA A 14 -29.16 -11.82 5.08
N LEU A 15 -29.76 -12.58 6.01
CA LEU A 15 -29.48 -12.51 7.46
C LEU A 15 -28.76 -13.76 8.00
N LEU A 16 -28.24 -14.61 7.10
CA LEU A 16 -27.54 -15.86 7.44
C LEU A 16 -26.15 -15.98 6.80
N LEU A 17 -25.65 -14.93 6.14
CA LEU A 17 -24.33 -14.90 5.49
C LEU A 17 -23.27 -14.08 6.24
N SER A 18 -23.56 -13.61 7.46
CA SER A 18 -22.62 -12.87 8.31
C SER A 18 -22.34 -13.52 9.68
N LEU A 19 -22.63 -14.82 9.86
CA LEU A 19 -22.50 -15.49 11.17
C LEU A 19 -21.90 -16.93 11.11
N THR A 20 -21.08 -17.26 10.12
CA THR A 20 -20.34 -18.55 10.11
C THR A 20 -18.88 -18.42 9.68
N THR A 21 -18.09 -17.70 10.48
CA THR A 21 -16.67 -18.04 10.72
C THR A 21 -16.42 -18.03 12.24
N GLY A 22 -17.31 -18.71 12.97
CA GLY A 22 -17.14 -18.99 14.38
C GLY A 22 -16.58 -20.39 14.60
N VAL A 23 -15.42 -20.45 15.24
CA VAL A 23 -14.86 -21.63 15.90
C VAL A 23 -15.97 -22.37 16.67
N CYS A 24 -16.21 -23.65 16.35
CA CYS A 24 -16.67 -24.61 17.37
C CYS A 24 -16.29 -26.05 17.00
N GLY A 25 -15.60 -26.69 17.93
CA GLY A 25 -14.93 -27.97 17.72
C GLY A 25 -15.83 -29.20 17.80
N CYS A 26 -15.38 -30.25 17.13
CA CYS A 26 -15.71 -31.62 17.49
C CYS A 26 -14.44 -32.48 17.51
N LYS A 27 -14.09 -32.89 18.74
CA LYS A 27 -13.01 -33.81 19.09
C LYS A 27 -13.11 -35.12 18.29
N LYS A 28 -12.19 -35.32 17.34
CA LYS A 28 -11.55 -36.62 17.08
C LYS A 28 -10.09 -36.38 16.75
N LYS A 29 -9.21 -36.80 17.67
CA LYS A 29 -7.75 -36.87 17.47
C LYS A 29 -7.45 -37.74 16.25
N LYS A 30 -7.24 -37.12 15.10
CA LYS A 30 -6.30 -37.58 14.08
C LYS A 30 -5.32 -36.44 13.91
N LYS A 31 -4.02 -36.72 14.07
CA LYS A 31 -2.95 -35.79 13.74
C LYS A 31 -3.15 -35.36 12.28
N LYS A 32 -3.77 -34.20 12.05
CA LYS A 32 -3.61 -33.46 10.79
C LYS A 32 -2.13 -33.08 10.77
N LYS A 33 -1.42 -33.42 9.70
CA LYS A 33 -0.15 -32.76 9.41
C LYS A 33 -0.46 -31.26 9.33
N ASN A 34 0.32 -30.45 10.04
CA ASN A 34 0.23 -28.99 10.05
C ASN A 34 0.21 -28.46 8.62
N THR A 35 -0.96 -28.04 8.13
CA THR A 35 -1.06 -27.04 7.06
C THR A 35 -0.72 -25.65 7.59
N ASP A 36 -0.92 -25.42 8.91
CA ASP A 36 -0.59 -24.16 9.57
C ASP A 36 0.93 -23.87 9.67
N ALA A 37 1.79 -24.86 9.41
CA ALA A 37 3.25 -24.67 9.45
C ALA A 37 3.84 -24.14 8.13
N PHE A 38 3.11 -24.26 7.01
CA PHE A 38 3.56 -23.67 5.74
C PHE A 38 3.35 -22.15 5.72
N ALA A 39 2.28 -21.67 6.35
CA ALA A 39 1.96 -20.25 6.44
C ALA A 39 2.78 -19.47 7.49
N SER A 40 3.57 -20.13 8.34
CA SER A 40 4.06 -19.56 9.60
C SER A 40 5.38 -18.78 9.51
N GLY A 41 5.70 -18.13 8.38
CA GLY A 41 6.93 -17.32 8.26
C GLY A 41 8.25 -18.10 8.19
N ALA A 42 8.19 -19.42 8.04
CA ALA A 42 9.34 -20.32 8.00
C ALA A 42 9.98 -20.35 6.60
N TYR A 43 10.53 -19.21 6.17
CA TYR A 43 11.19 -19.06 4.88
C TYR A 43 12.62 -18.56 5.05
N SER A 44 13.53 -19.16 4.30
CA SER A 44 14.85 -18.59 4.06
C SER A 44 14.81 -17.77 2.78
N SER A 45 15.58 -16.67 2.75
CA SER A 45 15.68 -15.81 1.57
C SER A 45 17.12 -15.60 1.14
N VAL A 46 17.37 -15.57 -0.17
CA VAL A 46 18.66 -15.17 -0.74
C VAL A 46 18.47 -14.10 -1.80
N THR A 47 19.40 -13.14 -1.85
CA THR A 47 19.36 -12.02 -2.81
C THR A 47 20.31 -12.30 -3.97
N LEU A 48 19.81 -12.16 -5.19
CA LEU A 48 20.64 -12.21 -6.38
C LEU A 48 21.03 -10.80 -6.83
N ASN A 49 22.34 -10.55 -6.88
CA ASN A 49 22.90 -9.40 -7.59
C ASN A 49 23.32 -9.83 -8.99
N LEU A 50 22.57 -9.39 -10.00
CA LEU A 50 22.90 -9.72 -11.39
C LEU A 50 24.16 -8.97 -11.85
N PRO A 51 24.99 -9.57 -12.71
CA PRO A 51 26.13 -8.87 -13.29
C PRO A 51 25.68 -7.58 -13.99
N LYS A 52 26.42 -6.49 -13.80
CA LYS A 52 26.22 -5.29 -14.61
C LYS A 52 26.54 -5.61 -16.07
N ARG A 53 25.61 -5.27 -16.95
CA ARG A 53 25.72 -5.38 -18.41
C ARG A 53 25.57 -3.96 -18.93
N GLU A 54 26.66 -3.18 -18.86
CA GLU A 54 26.64 -1.73 -19.14
C GLU A 54 26.30 -1.40 -20.59
N GLU A 55 26.40 -2.38 -21.49
CA GLU A 55 26.06 -2.27 -22.90
C GLU A 55 24.54 -2.27 -23.19
N TYR A 56 23.73 -2.67 -22.21
CA TYR A 56 22.26 -2.69 -22.28
C TYR A 56 21.66 -1.59 -21.41
N ASP A 57 20.54 -1.04 -21.87
CA ASP A 57 19.89 0.07 -21.21
C ASP A 57 18.87 -0.39 -20.16
N ASP A 58 18.26 -1.57 -20.35
CA ASP A 58 17.19 -2.10 -19.48
C ASP A 58 17.32 -3.62 -19.29
N LYS A 59 16.69 -4.13 -18.24
CA LYS A 59 16.68 -5.54 -17.84
C LYS A 59 15.30 -5.92 -17.35
N ARG A 60 14.77 -7.05 -17.81
CA ARG A 60 13.45 -7.55 -17.42
C ARG A 60 13.51 -9.02 -17.11
N ILE A 61 12.83 -9.43 -16.04
CA ILE A 61 12.68 -10.85 -15.75
C ILE A 61 11.51 -11.38 -16.58
N ILE A 62 11.79 -12.38 -17.41
CA ILE A 62 10.80 -12.99 -18.29
C ILE A 62 10.13 -14.17 -17.62
N SER A 63 10.90 -14.98 -16.89
CA SER A 63 10.37 -16.12 -16.15
C SER A 63 11.36 -16.62 -15.10
N MET A 64 10.82 -17.29 -14.08
CA MET A 64 11.58 -18.08 -13.12
C MET A 64 10.95 -19.46 -13.04
N ILE A 65 11.74 -20.52 -13.26
CA ILE A 65 11.24 -21.89 -13.23
C ILE A 65 12.09 -22.79 -12.33
N PRO A 66 11.53 -23.88 -11.78
CA PRO A 66 12.29 -24.88 -11.04
C PRO A 66 13.40 -25.51 -11.88
N ASP A 67 14.59 -25.71 -11.29
CA ASP A 67 15.76 -26.30 -11.94
C ASP A 67 16.48 -27.30 -11.02
N GLY A 68 15.81 -28.39 -10.66
CA GLY A 68 16.34 -29.35 -9.69
C GLY A 68 16.39 -28.73 -8.28
N GLU A 69 17.58 -28.61 -7.69
CA GLU A 69 17.80 -27.89 -6.41
C GLU A 69 18.01 -26.37 -6.62
N ASN A 70 18.12 -25.95 -7.89
CA ASN A 70 18.33 -24.57 -8.30
C ASN A 70 17.05 -23.96 -8.86
N THR A 71 17.13 -22.67 -9.17
CA THR A 71 16.10 -21.91 -9.88
C THR A 71 16.68 -21.36 -11.17
N ALA A 72 16.05 -21.63 -12.31
CA ALA A 72 16.44 -21.00 -13.57
C ALA A 72 15.74 -19.63 -13.69
N VAL A 73 16.52 -18.57 -13.85
CA VAL A 73 16.07 -17.18 -13.97
C VAL A 73 16.34 -16.70 -15.39
N CYS A 74 15.28 -16.36 -16.11
CA CYS A 74 15.35 -15.91 -17.50
C CYS A 74 15.24 -14.39 -17.56
N ILE A 75 16.25 -13.72 -18.11
CA ILE A 75 16.36 -12.25 -18.11
C ILE A 75 16.54 -11.76 -19.54
N GLU A 76 15.66 -10.86 -19.96
CA GLU A 76 15.80 -10.10 -21.20
C GLU A 76 16.59 -8.82 -20.91
N LEU A 77 17.68 -8.61 -21.64
CA LEU A 77 18.47 -7.39 -21.68
C LEU A 77 18.06 -6.61 -22.93
N ILE A 78 17.74 -5.33 -22.78
CA ILE A 78 17.21 -4.51 -23.86
C ILE A 78 18.11 -3.29 -24.06
N LYS A 79 18.42 -3.01 -25.33
CA LYS A 79 19.11 -1.79 -25.74
C LYS A 79 18.17 -0.93 -26.55
N TYR A 80 18.15 0.37 -26.25
CA TYR A 80 17.25 1.32 -26.89
C TYR A 80 17.98 2.28 -27.81
N ASP A 81 17.32 2.69 -28.90
CA ASP A 81 17.74 3.86 -29.66
C ASP A 81 17.31 5.14 -28.91
N LYS A 82 18.26 5.76 -28.22
CA LYS A 82 18.03 7.01 -27.48
C LYS A 82 17.74 8.21 -28.39
N GLU A 83 18.02 8.11 -29.69
CA GLU A 83 17.77 9.19 -30.66
C GLU A 83 16.39 9.06 -31.35
N HIS A 84 15.77 7.87 -31.33
CA HIS A 84 14.51 7.59 -32.00
C HIS A 84 13.48 6.93 -31.05
N ASP A 85 12.91 7.76 -30.17
CA ASP A 85 11.74 7.42 -29.34
C ASP A 85 11.88 6.17 -28.44
N TYR A 86 13.13 5.82 -28.06
CA TYR A 86 13.42 4.65 -27.23
C TYR A 86 12.88 3.33 -27.82
N GLU A 87 12.93 3.16 -29.14
CA GLU A 87 12.62 1.87 -29.77
C GLU A 87 13.73 0.83 -29.44
N PRO A 88 13.38 -0.44 -29.11
CA PRO A 88 14.36 -1.49 -28.86
C PRO A 88 15.16 -1.79 -30.14
N ILE A 89 16.49 -1.68 -30.08
CA ILE A 89 17.40 -1.99 -31.20
C ILE A 89 18.16 -3.30 -31.03
N ASP A 90 18.26 -3.79 -29.80
CA ASP A 90 18.85 -5.10 -29.49
C ASP A 90 18.12 -5.70 -28.30
N ARG A 91 17.88 -7.01 -28.37
CA ARG A 91 17.26 -7.80 -27.30
C ARG A 91 18.08 -9.06 -27.13
N HIS A 92 18.47 -9.35 -25.90
CA HIS A 92 19.30 -10.50 -25.59
C HIS A 92 18.75 -11.20 -24.36
N THR A 93 18.49 -12.50 -24.45
CA THR A 93 17.92 -13.24 -23.31
C THR A 93 18.93 -14.24 -22.75
N GLU A 94 19.21 -14.12 -21.45
CA GLU A 94 20.15 -14.98 -20.72
C GLU A 94 19.40 -15.81 -19.67
N ILE A 95 19.81 -17.07 -19.51
CA ILE A 95 19.33 -17.96 -18.45
C ILE A 95 20.42 -18.13 -17.40
N TYR A 96 20.09 -17.80 -16.17
CA TYR A 96 20.94 -18.00 -14.99
C TYR A 96 20.42 -19.18 -14.18
N SER A 97 21.29 -20.09 -13.76
CA SER A 97 20.93 -21.09 -12.74
C SER A 97 21.38 -20.56 -11.38
N MET A 98 20.43 -20.43 -10.46
CA MET A 98 20.61 -19.85 -9.14
C MET A 98 20.52 -20.93 -8.07
N ASP A 99 21.59 -21.08 -7.28
CA ASP A 99 21.63 -22.03 -6.18
C ASP A 99 20.93 -21.52 -4.92
N ALA A 100 20.85 -22.37 -3.90
CA ALA A 100 20.25 -22.04 -2.60
C ALA A 100 20.97 -20.93 -1.83
N MET A 101 22.19 -20.58 -2.22
CA MET A 101 22.99 -19.52 -1.60
C MET A 101 22.88 -18.19 -2.36
N GLY A 102 22.09 -18.15 -3.45
CA GLY A 102 21.95 -16.99 -4.31
C GLY A 102 23.12 -16.77 -5.28
N THR A 103 23.98 -17.78 -5.45
CA THR A 103 25.01 -17.76 -6.49
C THR A 103 24.35 -18.06 -7.84
N ALA A 104 24.47 -17.14 -8.79
CA ALA A 104 24.00 -17.35 -10.14
C ALA A 104 25.16 -17.54 -11.11
N GLU A 105 25.04 -18.56 -11.97
CA GLU A 105 25.93 -18.77 -13.11
C GLU A 105 25.12 -18.67 -14.40
N THR A 106 25.62 -17.91 -15.38
CA THR A 106 25.03 -17.90 -16.72
C THR A 106 25.16 -19.31 -17.32
N THR A 107 24.03 -19.93 -17.63
CA THR A 107 23.99 -21.29 -18.17
C THR A 107 23.78 -21.30 -19.68
N LEU A 108 22.95 -20.40 -20.20
CA LEU A 108 22.58 -20.41 -21.61
C LEU A 108 22.18 -19.01 -22.09
N ILE A 109 22.48 -18.72 -23.35
CA ILE A 109 21.96 -17.58 -24.10
C ILE A 109 20.89 -18.11 -25.05
N LEU A 110 19.72 -17.48 -25.02
CA LEU A 110 18.62 -17.75 -25.95
C LEU A 110 18.79 -16.92 -27.22
N GLY A 111 18.47 -17.53 -28.36
CA GLY A 111 18.39 -16.83 -29.64
C GLY A 111 17.12 -15.98 -29.76
N ASP A 112 17.06 -15.15 -30.81
CA ASP A 112 15.90 -14.30 -31.08
C ASP A 112 14.61 -15.13 -31.18
N GLY A 113 13.58 -14.71 -30.45
CA GLY A 113 12.28 -15.39 -30.42
C GLY A 113 12.24 -16.70 -29.62
N GLU A 114 13.37 -17.11 -29.03
CA GLU A 114 13.42 -18.29 -28.17
C GLU A 114 12.91 -18.00 -26.76
N ARG A 115 12.18 -18.95 -26.17
CA ARG A 115 11.62 -18.86 -24.82
C ARG A 115 11.92 -20.11 -24.02
N LEU A 116 12.44 -19.94 -22.80
CA LEU A 116 12.58 -21.03 -21.85
C LEU A 116 11.18 -21.43 -21.35
N CYS A 117 10.82 -22.70 -21.54
CA CYS A 117 9.52 -23.21 -21.09
C CYS A 117 9.64 -24.18 -19.91
N ALA A 118 10.68 -25.02 -19.88
CA ALA A 118 10.84 -26.01 -18.83
C ALA A 118 12.30 -26.41 -18.61
N SER A 119 12.55 -26.99 -17.43
CA SER A 119 13.80 -27.63 -17.07
C SER A 119 13.55 -29.13 -16.85
N LEU A 120 14.30 -29.99 -17.53
CA LEU A 120 14.18 -31.46 -17.45
C LEU A 120 15.56 -32.10 -17.31
N ASP A 121 15.83 -32.77 -16.19
CA ASP A 121 17.10 -33.44 -15.92
C ASP A 121 18.32 -32.52 -16.16
N ASN A 122 19.12 -32.79 -17.19
CA ASN A 122 20.28 -31.99 -17.59
C ASN A 122 20.02 -31.06 -18.80
N LYS A 123 18.75 -30.79 -19.13
CA LYS A 123 18.34 -30.10 -20.36
C LYS A 123 17.35 -28.97 -20.10
N TYR A 124 17.46 -27.90 -20.89
CA TYR A 124 16.40 -26.92 -21.02
C TYR A 124 15.51 -27.24 -22.21
N VAL A 125 14.21 -27.03 -22.05
CA VAL A 125 13.20 -27.10 -23.12
C VAL A 125 12.87 -25.68 -23.54
N ILE A 126 13.18 -25.37 -24.80
CA ILE A 126 13.07 -24.03 -25.36
C ILE A 126 12.11 -24.09 -26.55
N LEU A 127 11.18 -23.15 -26.58
CA LEU A 127 10.32 -22.91 -27.74
C LEU A 127 10.96 -21.84 -28.63
N SER A 128 11.10 -22.13 -29.92
CA SER A 128 11.60 -21.21 -30.94
C SER A 128 10.66 -21.25 -32.14
N ASP A 129 9.81 -20.24 -32.31
CA ASP A 129 8.71 -20.25 -33.27
C ASP A 129 7.84 -21.53 -33.15
N ARG A 130 7.90 -22.41 -34.16
CA ARG A 130 7.18 -23.70 -34.18
C ARG A 130 8.12 -24.88 -33.91
N LYS A 131 9.25 -24.64 -33.26
CA LYS A 131 10.26 -25.67 -33.01
C LYS A 131 10.50 -25.80 -31.51
N VAL A 132 10.51 -27.03 -31.00
CA VAL A 132 10.93 -27.33 -29.63
C VAL A 132 12.37 -27.80 -29.64
N LEU A 133 13.20 -27.15 -28.84
CA LEU A 133 14.63 -27.40 -28.70
C LEU A 133 14.90 -27.98 -27.31
N PHE A 134 15.66 -29.07 -27.25
CA PHE A 134 16.30 -29.54 -26.03
C PHE A 134 17.77 -29.15 -26.09
N ARG A 135 18.21 -28.28 -25.18
CA ARG A 135 19.62 -27.89 -25.07
C ARG A 135 20.24 -28.42 -23.79
N ASP A 136 21.49 -28.85 -23.87
CA ASP A 136 22.26 -29.21 -22.67
C ASP A 136 22.45 -27.97 -21.80
N LYS A 137 22.14 -28.06 -20.50
CA LYS A 137 22.23 -26.91 -19.59
C LYS A 137 23.66 -26.37 -19.42
N LYS A 138 24.67 -27.22 -19.64
CA LYS A 138 26.07 -26.89 -19.36
C LYS A 138 26.79 -26.41 -20.62
N THR A 139 26.55 -27.06 -21.76
CA THR A 139 27.22 -26.69 -23.01
C THR A 139 26.39 -25.75 -23.88
N GLY A 140 25.07 -25.71 -23.67
CA GLY A 140 24.12 -25.00 -24.53
C GLY A 140 23.88 -25.68 -25.87
N ASP A 141 24.53 -26.81 -26.14
CA ASP A 141 24.40 -27.51 -27.42
C ASP A 141 22.99 -28.06 -27.59
N GLU A 142 22.45 -27.94 -28.81
CA GLU A 142 21.22 -28.61 -29.19
C GLU A 142 21.42 -30.13 -29.13
N ILE A 143 20.75 -30.79 -28.20
CA ILE A 143 20.74 -32.25 -28.06
C ILE A 143 19.76 -32.85 -29.06
N LYS A 144 18.58 -32.23 -29.17
CA LYS A 144 17.48 -32.69 -30.00
C LYS A 144 16.54 -31.52 -30.29
N SER A 145 15.88 -31.58 -31.43
CA SER A 145 14.73 -30.74 -31.70
C SER A 145 13.67 -31.45 -32.53
N PHE A 146 12.48 -30.86 -32.57
CA PHE A 146 11.40 -31.28 -33.45
C PHE A 146 10.49 -30.09 -33.79
N GLU A 147 9.87 -30.15 -34.97
CA GLU A 147 8.90 -29.16 -35.43
C GLU A 147 7.50 -29.50 -34.90
N LEU A 148 6.73 -28.46 -34.63
CA LEU A 148 5.36 -28.51 -34.18
C LEU A 148 4.42 -28.30 -35.35
N GLU A 149 3.34 -29.08 -35.33
CA GLU A 149 2.21 -28.90 -36.25
C GLU A 149 1.24 -27.82 -35.76
N ILE A 150 1.43 -27.32 -34.55
CA ILE A 150 0.61 -26.30 -33.88
C ILE A 150 1.47 -25.11 -33.47
N ASP A 151 0.87 -23.92 -33.46
CA ASP A 151 1.49 -22.73 -32.90
C ASP A 151 1.43 -22.83 -31.37
N ALA A 152 2.56 -23.24 -30.77
CA ALA A 152 2.65 -23.38 -29.33
C ALA A 152 2.63 -22.02 -28.64
N ILE A 153 1.84 -21.97 -27.60
CA ILE A 153 1.76 -20.87 -26.65
C ILE A 153 2.57 -21.23 -25.40
N SER A 154 2.48 -22.48 -24.95
CA SER A 154 3.19 -22.96 -23.76
C SER A 154 3.62 -24.41 -23.87
N ILE A 155 4.64 -24.76 -23.09
CA ILE A 155 5.09 -26.14 -22.90
C ILE A 155 5.17 -26.40 -21.40
N VAL A 156 4.32 -27.30 -20.91
CA VAL A 156 4.21 -27.64 -19.49
C VAL A 156 4.81 -29.02 -19.27
N PRO A 157 5.85 -29.17 -18.43
CA PRO A 157 6.39 -30.48 -18.09
C PRO A 157 5.36 -31.29 -17.30
N ILE A 158 5.28 -32.59 -17.58
CA ILE A 158 4.45 -33.55 -16.84
C ILE A 158 5.28 -34.77 -16.45
N THR A 159 4.78 -35.59 -15.53
CA THR A 159 5.48 -36.73 -14.92
C THR A 159 6.16 -37.65 -15.95
N ASP A 160 5.55 -37.88 -17.12
CA ASP A 160 6.08 -38.78 -18.16
C ASP A 160 6.38 -38.11 -19.51
N GLY A 161 6.48 -36.78 -19.54
CA GLY A 161 6.77 -36.03 -20.75
C GLY A 161 6.45 -34.54 -20.62
N PHE A 162 5.74 -33.99 -21.59
CA PHE A 162 5.29 -32.60 -21.56
C PHE A 162 4.00 -32.43 -22.39
N VAL A 163 3.25 -31.38 -22.09
CA VAL A 163 2.08 -30.97 -22.86
C VAL A 163 2.38 -29.64 -23.52
N ILE A 164 2.06 -29.55 -24.80
CA ILE A 164 2.11 -28.31 -25.56
C ILE A 164 0.69 -27.79 -25.67
N ALA A 165 0.48 -26.55 -25.22
CA ALA A 165 -0.77 -25.83 -25.43
C ALA A 165 -0.62 -24.92 -26.64
N SER A 166 -1.58 -24.96 -27.56
CA SER A 166 -1.83 -23.92 -28.55
C SER A 166 -3.06 -23.11 -28.15
N SER A 167 -3.52 -22.17 -28.99
CA SER A 167 -4.75 -21.42 -28.73
C SER A 167 -6.02 -22.28 -28.61
N SER A 168 -5.99 -23.55 -29.04
CA SER A 168 -7.17 -24.42 -29.07
C SER A 168 -6.89 -25.92 -28.89
N THR A 169 -5.62 -26.32 -28.70
CA THR A 169 -5.23 -27.73 -28.62
C THR A 169 -4.30 -27.95 -27.44
N LEU A 170 -4.50 -29.06 -26.72
CA LEU A 170 -3.54 -29.62 -25.78
C LEU A 170 -2.95 -30.88 -26.39
N ALA A 171 -1.64 -30.89 -26.67
CA ALA A 171 -0.93 -32.01 -27.28
C ALA A 171 0.11 -32.57 -26.31
N ARG A 172 -0.09 -33.82 -25.88
CA ARG A 172 0.81 -34.55 -24.99
C ARG A 172 1.89 -35.26 -25.78
N TYR A 173 3.12 -35.13 -25.32
CA TYR A 173 4.30 -35.78 -25.84
C TYR A 173 4.99 -36.58 -24.74
N ASP A 174 5.69 -37.65 -25.12
CA ASP A 174 6.55 -38.38 -24.19
C ASP A 174 7.86 -37.61 -23.93
N LYS A 175 8.67 -38.07 -22.97
CA LYS A 175 10.00 -37.51 -22.69
C LYS A 175 10.99 -37.50 -23.87
N ASN A 176 10.69 -38.24 -24.94
CA ASN A 176 11.49 -38.26 -26.16
C ASN A 176 10.92 -37.33 -27.23
N GLY A 177 9.87 -36.56 -26.95
CA GLY A 177 9.19 -35.70 -27.92
C GLY A 177 8.43 -36.47 -28.99
N GLN A 178 7.99 -37.71 -28.71
CA GLN A 178 7.04 -38.41 -29.57
C GLN A 178 5.60 -38.02 -29.18
N PRO A 179 4.75 -37.66 -30.15
CA PRO A 179 3.35 -37.33 -29.86
C PRO A 179 2.62 -38.55 -29.31
N VAL A 180 1.93 -38.37 -28.19
CA VAL A 180 1.14 -39.41 -27.52
C VAL A 180 -0.34 -39.25 -27.87
N LYS A 181 -0.89 -38.05 -27.62
CA LYS A 181 -2.31 -37.75 -27.83
C LYS A 181 -2.53 -36.24 -27.89
N SER A 182 -3.49 -35.78 -28.68
CA SER A 182 -3.98 -34.40 -28.63
C SER A 182 -5.49 -34.37 -28.37
N ILE A 183 -5.95 -33.26 -27.80
CA ILE A 183 -7.37 -32.97 -27.57
C ILE A 183 -7.66 -31.49 -27.86
N GLU A 184 -8.91 -31.19 -28.17
CA GLU A 184 -9.42 -29.84 -28.33
C GLU A 184 -10.39 -29.56 -27.18
N PRO A 185 -10.05 -28.69 -26.20
CA PRO A 185 -10.88 -28.45 -25.03
C PRO A 185 -12.27 -27.87 -25.34
N GLY A 186 -12.42 -27.19 -26.50
CA GLY A 186 -13.67 -26.59 -26.94
C GLY A 186 -13.82 -25.09 -26.59
N PHE A 187 -12.78 -24.49 -26.04
CA PHE A 187 -12.67 -23.07 -25.68
C PHE A 187 -11.25 -22.57 -25.98
N PRO A 188 -11.06 -21.25 -26.18
CA PRO A 188 -9.72 -20.69 -26.39
C PRO A 188 -8.85 -20.85 -25.15
N LEU A 189 -7.58 -21.19 -25.35
CA LEU A 189 -6.58 -21.23 -24.30
C LEU A 189 -5.85 -19.89 -24.20
N TYR A 190 -5.65 -19.44 -22.96
CA TYR A 190 -4.99 -18.17 -22.66
C TYR A 190 -3.50 -18.20 -23.02
N VAL A 191 -2.95 -17.04 -23.39
CA VAL A 191 -1.64 -16.92 -24.06
C VAL A 191 -0.43 -17.03 -23.11
N ASP A 192 -0.65 -16.95 -21.80
CA ASP A 192 0.44 -16.75 -20.83
C ASP A 192 0.91 -18.03 -20.14
N GLY A 193 1.05 -19.16 -20.84
CA GLY A 193 1.86 -20.26 -20.30
C GLY A 193 1.15 -21.22 -19.34
N GLU A 194 0.21 -20.70 -18.55
CA GLU A 194 -0.12 -21.26 -17.23
C GLU A 194 -1.55 -21.82 -17.13
N SER A 195 -2.29 -21.84 -18.23
CA SER A 195 -3.66 -22.36 -18.25
C SER A 195 -3.73 -23.87 -18.02
N PHE A 196 -2.65 -24.63 -18.26
CA PHE A 196 -2.61 -26.09 -18.09
C PHE A 196 -1.63 -26.52 -17.00
N PHE A 197 -2.00 -27.52 -16.21
CA PHE A 197 -1.08 -28.11 -15.21
C PHE A 197 -1.42 -29.57 -14.89
N GLU A 198 -0.43 -30.28 -14.37
CA GLU A 198 -0.61 -31.60 -13.73
C GLU A 198 -0.64 -31.44 -12.21
N ASP A 199 -1.60 -32.08 -11.56
CA ASP A 199 -1.62 -32.21 -10.11
C ASP A 199 -2.09 -33.61 -9.69
N ASN A 200 -1.28 -34.29 -8.87
CA ASN A 200 -1.56 -35.64 -8.37
C ASN A 200 -1.90 -36.67 -9.47
N GLY A 201 -1.22 -36.59 -10.63
CA GLY A 201 -1.41 -37.49 -11.77
C GLY A 201 -2.69 -37.25 -12.58
N LYS A 202 -3.40 -36.16 -12.31
CA LYS A 202 -4.50 -35.64 -13.13
C LYS A 202 -4.07 -34.38 -13.85
N PHE A 203 -4.71 -34.12 -14.98
CA PHE A 203 -4.43 -32.96 -15.81
C PHE A 203 -5.59 -31.97 -15.71
N TYR A 204 -5.29 -30.69 -15.72
CA TYR A 204 -6.28 -29.64 -15.60
C TYR A 204 -5.99 -28.51 -16.58
N VAL A 205 -7.05 -27.83 -16.99
CA VAL A 205 -6.96 -26.61 -17.80
C VAL A 205 -7.95 -25.56 -17.31
N ILE A 206 -7.56 -24.29 -17.41
CA ILE A 206 -8.35 -23.13 -17.00
C ILE A 206 -8.98 -22.49 -18.24
N GLU A 207 -10.30 -22.31 -18.21
CA GLU A 207 -11.07 -21.50 -19.16
C GLU A 207 -11.31 -20.12 -18.54
N GLU A 208 -10.96 -19.04 -19.23
CA GLU A 208 -11.42 -17.69 -18.87
C GLU A 208 -12.73 -17.40 -19.62
N VAL A 209 -13.84 -17.33 -18.89
CA VAL A 209 -15.18 -17.13 -19.47
C VAL A 209 -15.58 -15.66 -19.58
N ASP A 210 -14.97 -14.81 -18.77
CA ASP A 210 -15.10 -13.35 -18.75
C ASP A 210 -13.84 -12.79 -18.08
N MET A 211 -13.57 -11.50 -18.23
CA MET A 211 -12.38 -10.88 -17.65
C MET A 211 -12.30 -11.16 -16.14
N GLY A 212 -11.30 -11.94 -15.73
CA GLY A 212 -11.08 -12.33 -14.33
C GLY A 212 -12.02 -13.42 -13.79
N LYS A 213 -12.80 -14.10 -14.64
CA LYS A 213 -13.64 -15.25 -14.26
C LYS A 213 -13.15 -16.52 -14.89
N TYR A 214 -12.88 -17.51 -14.05
CA TYR A 214 -12.16 -18.71 -14.46
C TYR A 214 -12.92 -19.99 -14.09
N ILE A 215 -12.94 -20.96 -14.99
CA ILE A 215 -13.48 -22.30 -14.73
C ILE A 215 -12.34 -23.31 -14.88
N TYR A 216 -12.19 -24.18 -13.90
CA TYR A 216 -11.24 -25.30 -13.97
C TYR A 216 -11.91 -26.50 -14.64
N HIS A 217 -11.20 -27.15 -15.57
CA HIS A 217 -11.63 -28.36 -16.28
C HIS A 217 -10.65 -29.50 -16.01
N GLU A 218 -11.17 -30.73 -15.85
CA GLU A 218 -10.33 -31.94 -15.82
C GLU A 218 -10.03 -32.34 -17.25
N VAL A 219 -8.77 -32.58 -17.58
CA VAL A 219 -8.33 -33.01 -18.91
C VAL A 219 -8.17 -34.52 -18.94
N ASP A 220 -9.00 -35.20 -19.70
CA ASP A 220 -8.90 -36.64 -19.96
C ASP A 220 -8.42 -36.89 -21.39
N PHE A 221 -7.10 -37.14 -21.54
CA PHE A 221 -6.49 -37.49 -22.82
C PHE A 221 -6.96 -38.83 -23.39
N GLU A 222 -7.43 -39.77 -22.55
CA GLU A 222 -7.90 -41.06 -23.03
C GLU A 222 -9.24 -40.92 -23.74
N THR A 223 -10.18 -40.22 -23.11
CA THR A 223 -11.53 -40.00 -23.67
C THR A 223 -11.64 -38.77 -24.57
N GLY A 224 -10.67 -37.86 -24.53
CA GLY A 224 -10.69 -36.61 -25.29
C GLY A 224 -11.67 -35.57 -24.73
N LYS A 225 -11.99 -35.62 -23.44
CA LYS A 225 -12.98 -34.75 -22.80
C LYS A 225 -12.34 -33.79 -21.80
N CYS A 226 -12.92 -32.60 -21.71
CA CYS A 226 -12.55 -31.56 -20.73
C CYS A 226 -13.76 -31.10 -19.89
N PRO A 227 -14.36 -31.96 -19.04
CA PRO A 227 -15.48 -31.54 -18.20
C PRO A 227 -15.09 -30.43 -17.23
N ALA A 228 -15.95 -29.42 -17.09
CA ALA A 228 -15.84 -28.41 -16.05
C ALA A 228 -15.96 -29.05 -14.66
N ILE A 229 -15.14 -28.57 -13.74
CA ILE A 229 -15.04 -29.04 -12.35
C ILE A 229 -15.66 -28.02 -11.40
N VAL A 230 -15.17 -26.78 -11.44
CA VAL A 230 -15.51 -25.74 -10.47
C VAL A 230 -15.23 -24.35 -11.04
N ASP A 231 -16.08 -23.39 -10.70
CA ASP A 231 -15.83 -21.96 -10.89
C ASP A 231 -14.82 -21.49 -9.84
N ALA A 232 -13.81 -20.73 -10.24
CA ALA A 232 -12.79 -20.22 -9.33
C ALA A 232 -13.40 -19.39 -8.17
N ASP A 233 -14.49 -18.67 -8.44
CA ASP A 233 -15.22 -17.88 -7.44
C ASP A 233 -15.87 -18.78 -6.38
N ASP A 234 -16.35 -19.97 -6.75
CA ASP A 234 -17.03 -20.91 -5.85
C ASP A 234 -16.10 -21.50 -4.78
N ILE A 235 -14.78 -21.48 -5.02
CA ILE A 235 -13.74 -21.93 -4.08
C ILE A 235 -12.92 -20.78 -3.50
N GLY A 236 -13.37 -19.53 -3.69
CA GLY A 236 -12.81 -18.34 -3.05
C GLY A 236 -11.46 -17.90 -3.61
N ILE A 237 -11.19 -18.20 -4.88
CA ILE A 237 -9.99 -17.69 -5.54
C ILE A 237 -10.21 -16.22 -5.89
N GLN A 238 -9.36 -15.35 -5.34
CA GLN A 238 -9.36 -13.92 -5.62
C GLN A 238 -7.92 -13.46 -5.77
N GLY A 239 -7.51 -13.12 -6.99
CA GLY A 239 -6.14 -12.75 -7.28
C GLY A 239 -5.72 -13.08 -8.71
N MET A 240 -4.43 -12.93 -8.98
CA MET A 240 -3.84 -13.31 -10.25
C MET A 240 -3.55 -14.83 -10.24
N LEU A 241 -3.99 -15.53 -11.28
CA LEU A 241 -3.82 -16.98 -11.43
C LEU A 241 -2.49 -17.31 -12.12
N GLN A 242 -1.87 -18.38 -11.64
CA GLN A 242 -0.72 -19.03 -12.25
C GLN A 242 -0.89 -20.56 -12.16
N GLY A 243 -1.70 -21.11 -13.07
CA GLY A 243 -2.08 -22.53 -13.08
C GLY A 243 -2.80 -22.96 -11.81
N LYS A 244 -2.18 -23.84 -11.03
CA LYS A 244 -2.73 -24.28 -9.74
C LYS A 244 -2.46 -23.33 -8.59
N TYR A 245 -1.74 -22.24 -8.84
CA TYR A 245 -1.44 -21.22 -7.85
C TYR A 245 -2.24 -19.96 -8.12
N PHE A 246 -2.44 -19.17 -7.09
CA PHE A 246 -2.87 -17.80 -7.22
C PHE A 246 -2.27 -16.95 -6.12
N PHE A 247 -2.17 -15.66 -6.38
CA PHE A 247 -1.56 -14.71 -5.47
C PHE A 247 -2.39 -13.45 -5.38
N ASN A 248 -2.39 -12.87 -4.19
CA ASN A 248 -3.03 -11.61 -3.86
C ASN A 248 -2.10 -10.83 -2.91
N PRO A 249 -2.46 -9.60 -2.51
CA PRO A 249 -1.61 -8.81 -1.62
C PRO A 249 -1.29 -9.49 -0.27
N ASP A 250 -2.08 -10.45 0.18
CA ASP A 250 -1.90 -11.13 1.46
C ASP A 250 -0.93 -12.32 1.38
N GLY A 251 -0.81 -12.97 0.21
CA GLY A 251 0.02 -14.16 0.10
C GLY A 251 -0.16 -15.01 -1.16
N GLU A 252 0.40 -16.21 -1.06
CA GLU A 252 0.35 -17.25 -2.10
C GLU A 252 -0.51 -18.41 -1.69
N TYR A 253 -1.25 -18.92 -2.67
CA TYR A 253 -2.23 -19.96 -2.44
C TYR A 253 -2.11 -21.03 -3.52
N LYS A 254 -2.49 -22.25 -3.16
CA LYS A 254 -2.60 -23.39 -4.06
C LYS A 254 -4.03 -23.91 -4.08
N VAL A 255 -4.53 -24.13 -5.27
CA VAL A 255 -5.83 -24.75 -5.49
C VAL A 255 -5.70 -26.27 -5.42
N ASN A 256 -6.54 -26.88 -4.60
CA ASN A 256 -6.67 -28.34 -4.50
C ASN A 256 -8.02 -28.78 -5.10
N LEU A 257 -8.00 -29.14 -6.38
CA LEU A 257 -9.19 -29.54 -7.12
C LEU A 257 -9.73 -30.92 -6.71
N GLY A 258 -8.93 -31.74 -6.01
CA GLY A 258 -9.36 -33.06 -5.55
C GLY A 258 -10.38 -33.01 -4.40
N ASN A 259 -10.34 -31.95 -3.59
CA ASN A 259 -11.23 -31.73 -2.45
C ASN A 259 -11.92 -30.36 -2.46
N MET A 260 -11.71 -29.54 -3.51
CA MET A 260 -12.26 -28.19 -3.66
C MET A 260 -11.86 -27.26 -2.52
N THR A 261 -10.58 -27.30 -2.13
CA THR A 261 -10.04 -26.39 -1.11
C THR A 261 -8.90 -25.56 -1.68
N VAL A 262 -8.60 -24.47 -0.97
CA VAL A 262 -7.41 -23.67 -1.20
C VAL A 262 -6.49 -23.86 0.01
N ASP A 263 -5.21 -24.11 -0.26
CA ASP A 263 -4.15 -24.19 0.74
C ASP A 263 -3.33 -22.89 0.68
N LEU A 264 -3.16 -22.21 1.82
CA LEU A 264 -2.24 -21.08 1.97
C LEU A 264 -0.81 -21.62 1.95
N LEU A 265 -0.02 -21.19 0.97
CA LEU A 265 1.39 -21.56 0.83
C LEU A 265 2.28 -20.60 1.62
N ALA A 266 2.14 -19.30 1.38
CA ALA A 266 2.93 -18.25 2.01
C ALA A 266 2.03 -17.09 2.42
N ASP A 267 2.12 -16.66 3.68
CA ASP A 267 1.52 -15.41 4.15
C ASP A 267 2.59 -14.33 4.14
N TYR A 268 2.48 -13.38 3.22
CA TYR A 268 3.49 -12.33 3.05
C TYR A 268 3.61 -11.44 4.28
N ASN A 269 2.54 -11.32 5.09
CA ASN A 269 2.55 -10.55 6.33
C ASN A 269 3.29 -11.27 7.47
N CYS A 270 3.46 -12.59 7.34
CA CYS A 270 4.20 -13.42 8.29
C CYS A 270 5.64 -13.69 7.86
N ILE A 271 6.10 -13.21 6.71
CA ILE A 271 7.47 -13.44 6.20
C ILE A 271 8.28 -12.14 6.31
N ASN A 272 9.56 -12.26 6.69
CA ASN A 272 10.48 -11.11 6.70
C ASN A 272 10.92 -10.79 5.27
N ILE A 273 10.02 -10.25 4.45
CA ILE A 273 10.34 -9.80 3.10
C ILE A 273 11.11 -8.48 3.22
N ARG A 274 12.38 -8.48 2.78
CA ARG A 274 13.22 -7.28 2.79
C ARG A 274 12.61 -6.21 1.88
N PRO A 275 12.27 -5.02 2.38
CA PRO A 275 11.75 -3.93 1.54
C PRO A 275 12.78 -3.46 0.50
N PRO A 276 12.36 -2.73 -0.55
CA PRO A 276 13.25 -2.30 -1.61
C PRO A 276 14.43 -1.48 -1.06
N MET A 277 15.65 -1.78 -1.49
CA MET A 277 16.87 -1.15 -1.00
C MET A 277 16.87 0.36 -1.21
N ASN A 278 16.44 0.82 -2.38
CA ASN A 278 16.61 2.21 -2.79
C ASN A 278 15.32 3.03 -2.72
N GLY A 279 14.23 2.55 -2.09
CA GLY A 279 12.94 3.27 -1.91
C GLY A 279 12.22 3.74 -3.19
N LEU A 280 12.86 3.62 -4.36
CA LEU A 280 12.44 4.10 -5.67
C LEU A 280 12.19 2.92 -6.62
N SER A 281 11.49 1.90 -6.13
CA SER A 281 11.12 0.76 -6.95
C SER A 281 9.71 0.91 -7.53
N THR A 282 9.45 0.20 -8.61
CA THR A 282 8.08 -0.20 -8.97
C THR A 282 7.48 -1.08 -7.85
N PRO A 283 6.15 -1.30 -7.84
CA PRO A 283 5.55 -2.28 -6.93
C PRO A 283 6.27 -3.62 -7.03
N ALA A 284 6.46 -4.29 -5.89
CA ALA A 284 7.13 -5.59 -5.84
C ALA A 284 6.49 -6.57 -6.83
N GLY A 285 7.31 -7.19 -7.68
CA GLY A 285 6.90 -8.30 -8.52
C GLY A 285 6.92 -9.59 -7.70
N TYR A 286 5.83 -10.34 -7.70
CA TYR A 286 5.76 -11.66 -7.08
C TYR A 286 5.72 -12.73 -8.18
N MET A 287 6.59 -13.73 -8.08
CA MET A 287 6.68 -14.80 -9.06
C MET A 287 6.67 -16.17 -8.35
N LYS A 288 5.71 -17.02 -8.72
CA LYS A 288 5.69 -18.40 -8.23
C LYS A 288 6.73 -19.24 -8.96
N ILE A 289 7.42 -20.12 -8.23
CA ILE A 289 8.39 -21.06 -8.80
C ILE A 289 7.87 -22.49 -8.67
N ASP A 290 7.59 -22.93 -7.44
CA ASP A 290 7.04 -24.26 -7.12
C ASP A 290 6.28 -24.22 -5.79
N ASP A 291 5.80 -25.37 -5.31
CA ASP A 291 5.02 -25.46 -4.06
C ASP A 291 5.75 -24.84 -2.85
N ASP A 292 7.08 -24.89 -2.80
CA ASP A 292 7.91 -24.52 -1.64
C ASP A 292 8.67 -23.19 -1.85
N SER A 293 8.66 -22.63 -3.06
CA SER A 293 9.50 -21.49 -3.44
C SER A 293 8.75 -20.41 -4.21
N PHE A 294 9.15 -19.16 -4.00
CA PHE A 294 8.70 -18.00 -4.75
C PHE A 294 9.77 -16.91 -4.78
N ALA A 295 9.61 -15.91 -5.64
CA ALA A 295 10.51 -14.77 -5.70
C ALA A 295 9.74 -13.45 -5.54
N VAL A 296 10.40 -12.50 -4.89
CA VAL A 296 10.00 -11.09 -4.83
C VAL A 296 11.04 -10.28 -5.58
N THR A 297 10.61 -9.42 -6.48
CA THR A 297 11.51 -8.62 -7.32
C THR A 297 11.22 -7.14 -7.19
N TYR A 298 12.29 -6.36 -7.16
CA TYR A 298 12.23 -4.91 -7.16
C TYR A 298 12.96 -4.40 -8.38
N GLU A 299 12.27 -3.63 -9.23
CA GLU A 299 12.90 -2.92 -10.34
C GLU A 299 13.01 -1.45 -9.98
N TYR A 300 14.20 -0.89 -10.12
CA TYR A 300 14.52 0.48 -9.70
C TYR A 300 14.60 1.43 -10.90
N ARG A 301 14.39 2.73 -10.65
CA ARG A 301 14.44 3.78 -11.70
C ARG A 301 15.80 3.91 -12.42
N ASP A 302 16.87 3.38 -11.83
CA ASP A 302 18.20 3.34 -12.45
C ASP A 302 18.44 2.05 -13.26
N ASN A 303 17.37 1.27 -13.50
CA ASN A 303 17.36 -0.01 -14.22
C ASN A 303 18.18 -1.10 -13.52
N THR A 304 18.47 -0.93 -12.22
CA THR A 304 18.90 -2.04 -11.36
C THR A 304 17.69 -2.85 -10.91
N MET A 305 17.92 -4.11 -10.51
CA MET A 305 16.89 -4.93 -9.92
C MET A 305 17.45 -5.77 -8.77
N ASP A 306 16.60 -6.02 -7.78
CA ASP A 306 16.82 -7.06 -6.77
C ASP A 306 15.89 -8.23 -7.02
N ILE A 307 16.40 -9.44 -6.81
CA ILE A 307 15.59 -10.66 -6.78
C ILE A 307 15.82 -11.32 -5.43
N LEU A 308 14.75 -11.43 -4.64
CA LEU A 308 14.69 -12.15 -3.38
C LEU A 308 14.05 -13.50 -3.63
N LEU A 309 14.81 -14.58 -3.52
CA LEU A 309 14.30 -15.93 -3.65
C LEU A 309 13.97 -16.49 -2.27
N PHE A 310 12.70 -16.82 -2.04
CA PHE A 310 12.20 -17.43 -0.81
C PHE A 310 12.03 -18.92 -1.00
N ARG A 311 12.48 -19.70 -0.01
CA ARG A 311 12.32 -21.16 0.05
C ARG A 311 11.84 -21.56 1.44
N TYR A 312 10.80 -22.37 1.48
CA TYR A 312 10.27 -22.93 2.72
C TYR A 312 11.38 -23.72 3.43
N ASP A 313 11.62 -23.39 4.69
CA ASP A 313 12.61 -24.03 5.53
C ASP A 313 11.93 -24.63 6.78
N PRO A 314 11.64 -25.95 6.79
CA PRO A 314 11.00 -26.61 7.91
C PRO A 314 11.86 -26.66 9.18
N THR A 315 13.12 -26.21 9.12
CA THR A 315 14.01 -26.14 10.29
C THR A 315 13.87 -24.82 11.06
N ILE A 316 13.25 -23.80 10.46
CA ILE A 316 12.93 -22.55 11.13
C ILE A 316 11.72 -22.79 12.05
N ASP A 317 11.95 -22.70 13.36
CA ASP A 317 10.92 -22.78 14.38
C ASP A 317 10.74 -21.42 15.03
N LEU A 318 9.61 -20.77 14.76
CA LEU A 318 9.25 -19.48 15.34
C LEU A 318 8.37 -19.61 16.59
N SER A 319 8.14 -20.82 17.11
CA SER A 319 7.22 -21.03 18.23
C SER A 319 7.71 -20.49 19.57
N ASP A 320 9.01 -20.27 19.73
CA ASP A 320 9.64 -19.67 20.91
C ASP A 320 9.79 -18.13 20.80
N VAL A 321 9.35 -17.51 19.69
CA VAL A 321 9.50 -16.08 19.46
C VAL A 321 8.27 -15.31 19.97
N GLU A 322 8.49 -14.31 20.82
CA GLU A 322 7.40 -13.53 21.43
C GLU A 322 6.84 -12.50 20.43
N PRO A 323 5.53 -12.50 20.13
CA PRO A 323 4.97 -11.55 19.17
C PRO A 323 4.83 -10.15 19.78
N ILE A 324 5.17 -9.11 19.01
CA ILE A 324 4.77 -7.72 19.25
C ILE A 324 3.77 -7.35 18.15
N LYS A 325 2.53 -7.04 18.52
CA LYS A 325 1.47 -6.73 17.56
C LYS A 325 1.39 -5.24 17.29
N ILE A 326 1.54 -4.86 16.01
CA ILE A 326 1.22 -3.51 15.53
C ILE A 326 -0.12 -3.59 14.80
N GLY A 327 -1.15 -2.93 15.33
CA GLY A 327 -2.52 -3.01 14.81
C GLY A 327 -3.08 -1.66 14.37
N GLY A 328 -3.67 -1.61 13.18
CA GLY A 328 -4.22 -0.37 12.62
C GLY A 328 -4.91 -0.55 11.28
N PHE A 329 -5.22 0.57 10.64
CA PHE A 329 -5.79 0.60 9.29
C PHE A 329 -4.69 0.87 8.26
N ASN A 330 -4.67 0.12 7.16
CA ASN A 330 -3.67 0.20 6.09
C ASN A 330 -2.23 -0.10 6.54
N VAL A 331 -2.05 -0.93 7.57
CA VAL A 331 -0.72 -1.27 8.14
C VAL A 331 0.20 -1.93 7.10
N TYR A 332 -0.36 -2.67 6.14
CA TYR A 332 0.40 -3.37 5.10
C TYR A 332 0.85 -2.47 3.95
N TYR A 333 0.49 -1.19 3.94
CA TYR A 333 0.77 -0.27 2.83
C TYR A 333 1.81 0.81 3.16
N ASP A 334 2.34 0.81 4.38
CA ASP A 334 3.34 1.79 4.82
C ASP A 334 4.76 1.20 4.67
N GLU A 335 5.51 1.74 3.71
CA GLU A 335 6.83 1.22 3.34
C GLU A 335 7.89 1.51 4.42
N VAL A 336 7.79 2.64 5.14
CA VAL A 336 8.63 2.92 6.32
C VAL A 336 8.37 1.91 7.41
N LEU A 337 7.11 1.60 7.70
CA LEU A 337 6.74 0.58 8.70
C LEU A 337 7.29 -0.80 8.31
N LYS A 338 7.12 -1.23 7.06
CA LYS A 338 7.66 -2.51 6.58
C LYS A 338 9.17 -2.61 6.79
N TRP A 339 9.90 -1.52 6.54
CA TRP A 339 11.34 -1.46 6.78
C TRP A 339 11.68 -1.59 8.26
N VAL A 340 10.99 -0.85 9.14
CA VAL A 340 11.18 -0.96 10.58
C VAL A 340 10.90 -2.39 11.08
N VAL A 341 9.80 -2.99 10.62
CA VAL A 341 9.43 -4.38 10.97
C VAL A 341 10.50 -5.37 10.51
N TYR A 342 10.97 -5.25 9.26
CA TYR A 342 12.00 -6.11 8.71
C TYR A 342 13.32 -6.00 9.49
N GLU A 343 13.81 -4.79 9.72
CA GLU A 343 15.07 -4.56 10.42
C GLU A 343 14.99 -5.02 11.90
N PHE A 344 13.87 -4.76 12.57
CA PHE A 344 13.68 -5.23 13.94
C PHE A 344 13.62 -6.77 14.01
N ASN A 345 12.88 -7.40 13.10
CA ASN A 345 12.70 -8.86 13.10
C ASN A 345 13.97 -9.63 12.68
N THR A 346 14.90 -8.98 11.99
CA THR A 346 16.15 -9.61 11.50
C THR A 346 17.37 -9.30 12.37
N SER A 347 17.28 -8.32 13.28
CA SER A 347 18.38 -7.91 14.15
C SER A 347 18.45 -8.63 15.50
N GLN A 348 17.41 -9.38 15.86
CA GLN A 348 17.30 -10.10 17.13
C GLN A 348 16.44 -11.37 16.97
N ASP A 349 16.46 -12.27 17.96
CA ASP A 349 15.80 -13.58 17.94
C ASP A 349 14.75 -13.80 19.04
N LYS A 350 14.49 -12.79 19.89
CA LYS A 350 13.56 -12.87 21.02
C LYS A 350 12.13 -12.52 20.63
N TYR A 351 11.94 -11.45 19.86
CA TYR A 351 10.65 -10.90 19.49
C TYR A 351 10.40 -11.03 17.99
N ARG A 352 9.13 -10.99 17.60
CA ARG A 352 8.70 -10.83 16.21
C ARG A 352 7.57 -9.83 16.14
N VAL A 353 7.80 -8.74 15.45
CA VAL A 353 6.74 -7.80 15.10
C VAL A 353 5.84 -8.45 14.06
N VAL A 354 4.53 -8.43 14.33
CA VAL A 354 3.46 -8.91 13.46
C VAL A 354 2.46 -7.78 13.25
N LEU A 355 2.08 -7.56 12.01
CA LEU A 355 1.13 -6.52 11.62
C LEU A 355 -0.31 -7.08 11.64
N GLU A 356 -1.27 -6.30 12.13
CA GLU A 356 -2.71 -6.65 12.18
C GLU A 356 -3.54 -5.57 11.48
N GLU A 357 -4.13 -5.92 10.33
CA GLU A 357 -4.96 -5.02 9.53
C GLU A 357 -6.42 -4.99 9.99
N TYR A 358 -6.96 -3.79 10.18
CA TYR A 358 -8.33 -3.56 10.63
C TYR A 358 -9.29 -3.14 9.51
N GLY A 359 -8.80 -2.58 8.41
CA GLY A 359 -9.62 -2.08 7.30
C GLY A 359 -10.50 -3.16 6.69
N THR A 360 -9.93 -4.31 6.33
CA THR A 360 -10.69 -5.42 5.72
C THR A 360 -11.72 -6.05 6.66
N ARG A 361 -11.49 -5.96 7.98
CA ARG A 361 -12.32 -6.58 9.01
C ARG A 361 -13.45 -5.68 9.49
N PHE A 362 -13.17 -4.39 9.64
CA PHE A 362 -14.07 -3.46 10.31
C PHE A 362 -14.61 -2.36 9.39
N GLU A 363 -13.92 -2.04 8.29
CA GLU A 363 -14.32 -0.93 7.42
C GLU A 363 -15.15 -1.40 6.23
N GLY A 364 -16.31 -0.75 6.04
CA GLY A 364 -17.11 -0.87 4.81
C GLY A 364 -17.09 0.43 4.01
N LEU A 365 -17.66 0.38 2.81
CA LEU A 365 -17.60 1.49 1.84
C LEU A 365 -18.52 2.67 2.20
N THR A 366 -19.43 2.52 3.17
CA THR A 366 -20.43 3.55 3.52
C THR A 366 -20.08 4.31 4.81
N PRO A 367 -20.55 5.57 4.99
CA PRO A 367 -20.40 6.28 6.26
C PRO A 367 -20.94 5.51 7.48
N ASP A 368 -22.05 4.79 7.32
CA ASP A 368 -22.63 3.95 8.37
C ASP A 368 -21.71 2.78 8.75
N ASP A 369 -21.00 2.21 7.79
CA ASP A 369 -20.04 1.15 8.06
C ASP A 369 -18.81 1.68 8.79
N ARG A 370 -18.32 2.88 8.43
CA ARG A 370 -17.23 3.55 9.15
C ARG A 370 -17.56 3.82 10.62
N ARG A 371 -18.79 4.29 10.92
CA ARG A 371 -19.25 4.44 12.32
C ARG A 371 -19.30 3.12 13.08
N LYS A 372 -19.80 2.06 12.44
CA LYS A 372 -19.81 0.71 13.04
C LYS A 372 -18.39 0.17 13.23
N ALA A 373 -17.45 0.53 12.36
CA ALA A 373 -16.05 0.13 12.46
C ALA A 373 -15.46 0.59 13.78
N THR A 374 -15.60 1.89 14.12
CA THR A 374 -15.09 2.46 15.38
C THR A 374 -15.67 1.75 16.60
N LEU A 375 -17.00 1.60 16.68
CA LEU A 375 -17.65 0.90 17.80
C LEU A 375 -17.21 -0.56 17.93
N SER A 376 -17.13 -1.28 16.80
CA SER A 376 -16.72 -2.68 16.78
C SER A 376 -15.26 -2.84 17.19
N LEU A 377 -14.40 -1.91 16.78
CA LEU A 377 -12.99 -1.90 17.14
C LEU A 377 -12.80 -1.57 18.64
N THR A 378 -13.53 -0.59 19.18
CA THR A 378 -13.53 -0.31 20.62
C THR A 378 -13.98 -1.53 21.43
N GLN A 379 -15.03 -2.24 21.00
CA GLN A 379 -15.46 -3.48 21.64
C GLN A 379 -14.37 -4.56 21.55
N TYR A 380 -13.75 -4.74 20.38
CA TYR A 380 -12.68 -5.70 20.15
C TYR A 380 -11.48 -5.49 21.10
N PHE A 381 -11.08 -4.23 21.31
CA PHE A 381 -10.04 -3.88 22.27
C PHE A 381 -10.47 -4.15 23.72
N ASN A 382 -11.70 -3.81 24.09
CA ASN A 382 -12.26 -4.08 25.42
C ASN A 382 -12.38 -5.59 25.74
N GLU A 383 -12.48 -6.42 24.72
CA GLU A 383 -12.45 -7.89 24.84
C GLU A 383 -11.03 -8.45 25.06
N GLY A 384 -10.02 -7.59 25.18
CA GLY A 384 -8.63 -7.95 25.43
C GLY A 384 -7.80 -8.17 24.17
N ASN A 385 -8.30 -7.73 23.01
CA ASN A 385 -7.59 -7.86 21.72
C ASN A 385 -6.93 -6.55 21.26
N ALA A 386 -6.58 -5.66 22.19
CA ALA A 386 -5.77 -4.50 21.87
C ALA A 386 -4.38 -4.94 21.37
N PRO A 387 -3.82 -4.29 20.34
CA PRO A 387 -2.45 -4.54 19.92
C PRO A 387 -1.46 -4.00 20.96
N ASP A 388 -0.20 -4.42 20.89
CA ASP A 388 0.86 -3.86 21.71
C ASP A 388 1.20 -2.43 21.29
N ILE A 389 1.10 -2.15 19.98
CA ILE A 389 1.31 -0.86 19.35
C ILE A 389 0.11 -0.55 18.43
N TYR A 390 -0.50 0.61 18.61
CA TYR A 390 -1.50 1.14 17.69
C TYR A 390 -0.83 1.85 16.51
N TYR A 391 -1.40 1.70 15.32
CA TYR A 391 -0.91 2.32 14.08
C TYR A 391 -1.96 3.21 13.40
N GLY A 392 -1.48 4.34 12.87
CA GLY A 392 -2.20 5.22 11.94
C GLY A 392 -2.82 6.46 12.59
N THR A 393 -3.53 7.24 11.80
CA THR A 393 -4.13 8.54 12.17
C THR A 393 -5.61 8.48 12.51
N ARG A 394 -6.19 7.27 12.53
CA ARG A 394 -7.59 7.05 12.94
C ARG A 394 -7.81 7.18 14.44
N PHE A 395 -6.73 7.12 15.22
CA PHE A 395 -6.78 7.17 16.66
C PHE A 395 -6.37 8.57 17.15
N ASP A 396 -7.13 9.10 18.10
CA ASP A 396 -6.73 10.29 18.87
C ASP A 396 -5.86 9.81 20.05
N TYR A 397 -4.54 9.77 19.84
CA TYR A 397 -3.61 9.27 20.84
C TYR A 397 -3.51 10.16 22.07
N ALA A 398 -3.74 11.48 21.93
CA ALA A 398 -3.78 12.38 23.07
C ALA A 398 -4.97 12.05 23.98
N TYR A 399 -6.15 11.80 23.40
CA TYR A 399 -7.32 11.32 24.14
C TYR A 399 -7.09 9.94 24.76
N MET A 400 -6.59 8.98 23.97
CA MET A 400 -6.28 7.63 24.46
C MET A 400 -5.26 7.65 25.60
N GLY A 401 -4.29 8.56 25.56
CA GLY A 401 -3.28 8.74 26.59
C GLY A 401 -3.88 9.21 27.91
N ARG A 402 -4.70 10.27 27.87
CA ARG A 402 -5.41 10.78 29.05
C ARG A 402 -6.33 9.74 29.69
N ASN A 403 -6.89 8.83 28.91
CA ASN A 403 -7.74 7.74 29.39
C ASN A 403 -6.99 6.45 29.73
N GLY A 404 -5.66 6.44 29.66
CA GLY A 404 -4.84 5.30 30.07
C GLY A 404 -4.89 4.11 29.11
N MET A 405 -5.20 4.33 27.84
CA MET A 405 -5.12 3.31 26.78
C MET A 405 -3.74 3.26 26.12
N VAL A 406 -3.02 4.38 26.05
CA VAL A 406 -1.63 4.46 25.59
C VAL A 406 -0.74 5.05 26.67
N ILE A 407 0.53 4.66 26.69
CA ILE A 407 1.49 5.16 27.67
C ILE A 407 1.99 6.56 27.29
N ASP A 408 2.35 7.36 28.30
CA ASP A 408 3.16 8.55 28.10
C ASP A 408 4.62 8.14 27.83
N MET A 409 5.09 8.42 26.62
CA MET A 409 6.42 8.12 26.12
C MET A 409 7.45 9.23 26.36
N GLU A 410 7.09 10.33 27.05
CA GLU A 410 7.98 11.48 27.30
C GLU A 410 9.37 11.07 27.82
N LYS A 411 9.44 10.06 28.70
CA LYS A 411 10.71 9.57 29.25
C LYS A 411 11.58 8.91 28.19
N TYR A 412 10.99 8.06 27.36
CA TYR A 412 11.69 7.38 26.27
C TYR A 412 12.23 8.39 25.24
N VAL A 413 11.37 9.35 24.93
CA VAL A 413 11.62 10.51 24.07
C VAL A 413 12.85 11.29 24.57
N LYS A 414 12.93 11.61 25.86
CA LYS A 414 14.06 12.36 26.44
C LYS A 414 15.36 11.57 26.58
N ASP A 415 15.28 10.28 26.91
CA ASP A 415 16.46 9.50 27.33
C ASP A 415 17.25 8.87 26.17
N LYS A 416 16.64 8.59 25.00
CA LYS A 416 17.24 7.65 24.01
C LYS A 416 17.45 8.09 22.56
N GLY A 417 17.04 9.28 22.09
CA GLY A 417 17.37 9.61 20.68
C GLY A 417 16.78 10.86 20.05
N LEU A 418 16.09 11.72 20.79
CA LEU A 418 15.30 12.80 20.16
C LEU A 418 15.97 14.16 20.09
N SER A 419 17.24 14.30 20.45
CA SER A 419 17.94 15.59 20.35
C SER A 419 18.02 16.10 18.91
N ASP A 420 18.00 15.19 17.95
CA ASP A 420 18.05 15.51 16.52
C ASP A 420 16.67 15.79 15.92
N LEU A 421 15.57 15.72 16.68
CA LEU A 421 14.27 16.14 16.15
C LEU A 421 14.27 17.62 15.78
N THR A 422 13.54 17.97 14.73
CA THR A 422 13.15 19.35 14.41
C THR A 422 12.27 19.91 15.53
N GLU A 423 12.27 21.24 15.67
CA GLU A 423 11.43 21.91 16.66
C GLU A 423 9.93 21.67 16.38
N THR A 424 9.54 21.68 15.10
CA THR A 424 8.18 21.36 14.67
C THR A 424 7.78 19.94 15.07
N ALA A 425 8.59 18.92 14.74
CA ALA A 425 8.27 17.54 15.09
C ALA A 425 8.16 17.36 16.61
N SER A 426 9.08 17.98 17.37
CA SER A 426 9.06 17.93 18.84
C SER A 426 7.76 18.53 19.39
N ARG A 427 7.32 19.68 18.86
CA ARG A 427 6.07 20.35 19.27
C ARG A 427 4.82 19.55 18.89
N LEU A 428 4.84 18.87 17.75
CA LEU A 428 3.71 18.05 17.30
C LEU A 428 3.59 16.75 18.12
N MET A 429 4.71 16.13 18.52
CA MET A 429 4.71 14.87 19.29
C MET A 429 4.45 15.05 20.78
N VAL A 430 4.78 16.22 21.34
CA VAL A 430 4.69 16.52 22.78
C VAL A 430 3.61 17.56 23.01
N ASP A 431 2.58 17.19 23.77
CA ASP A 431 1.46 18.10 24.05
C ASP A 431 1.85 19.23 25.01
N GLY A 432 0.96 20.21 25.19
CA GLY A 432 1.20 21.36 26.08
C GLY A 432 1.40 21.02 27.56
N SER A 433 1.11 19.78 27.98
CA SER A 433 1.39 19.27 29.33
C SER A 433 2.79 18.63 29.45
N GLY A 434 3.46 18.39 28.33
CA GLY A 434 4.75 17.70 28.25
C GLY A 434 4.63 16.20 27.96
N ALA A 435 3.42 15.66 27.79
CA ALA A 435 3.21 14.24 27.52
C ALA A 435 3.42 13.92 26.03
N CYS A 436 3.92 12.73 25.74
CA CYS A 436 4.11 12.25 24.37
C CYS A 436 3.38 10.92 24.17
N TYR A 437 2.27 10.93 23.43
CA TYR A 437 1.44 9.73 23.24
C TYR A 437 1.60 9.08 21.86
N GLN A 438 2.41 9.67 20.98
CA GLN A 438 2.63 9.17 19.63
C GLN A 438 4.00 9.55 19.10
N ILE A 439 4.55 8.69 18.24
CA ILE A 439 5.75 8.94 17.42
C ILE A 439 5.37 8.67 15.97
N PHE A 440 5.89 9.46 15.04
CA PHE A 440 5.70 9.28 13.60
C PHE A 440 7.04 9.40 12.88
N SER A 441 7.17 8.93 11.65
CA SER A 441 8.44 9.02 10.89
C SER A 441 8.57 10.33 10.12
N GLY A 442 7.47 10.90 9.67
CA GLY A 442 7.41 12.11 8.84
C GLY A 442 6.01 12.70 8.82
N TYR A 443 5.83 13.78 8.07
CA TYR A 443 4.51 14.38 7.89
C TYR A 443 4.39 15.14 6.56
N THR A 444 3.16 15.47 6.16
CA THR A 444 2.85 16.49 5.14
C THR A 444 2.04 17.60 5.77
N LEU A 445 2.09 18.82 5.23
CA LEU A 445 1.15 19.87 5.65
C LEU A 445 -0.04 19.94 4.72
N MET A 446 -1.23 20.07 5.28
CA MET A 446 -2.46 20.21 4.52
C MET A 446 -3.15 21.52 4.90
N GLY A 447 -3.64 22.23 3.88
CA GLY A 447 -4.28 23.52 4.09
C GLY A 447 -4.65 24.20 2.78
N CYS A 448 -4.67 25.52 2.83
CA CYS A 448 -4.91 26.36 1.67
C CYS A 448 -3.75 27.32 1.44
N SER A 449 -3.64 27.80 0.20
CA SER A 449 -2.75 28.91 -0.17
C SER A 449 -3.54 30.05 -0.81
N ILE A 450 -3.03 31.27 -0.63
CA ILE A 450 -3.57 32.51 -1.19
C ILE A 450 -2.43 33.35 -1.79
N GLN A 451 -2.78 34.31 -2.63
CA GLN A 451 -1.84 35.32 -3.14
C GLN A 451 -1.35 36.25 -2.04
N ASP A 452 -0.08 36.66 -2.11
CA ASP A 452 0.56 37.54 -1.12
C ASP A 452 -0.13 38.91 -0.98
N SER A 453 -0.70 39.44 -2.06
CA SER A 453 -1.50 40.68 -2.06
C SER A 453 -2.80 40.54 -1.27
N VAL A 454 -3.43 39.37 -1.30
CA VAL A 454 -4.60 39.06 -0.47
C VAL A 454 -4.17 39.00 0.98
N LEU A 455 -3.11 38.24 1.29
CA LEU A 455 -2.60 38.09 2.65
C LEU A 455 -2.23 39.45 3.27
N SER A 456 -1.63 40.34 2.48
CA SER A 456 -1.27 41.71 2.91
C SER A 456 -2.47 42.64 3.13
N SER A 457 -3.64 42.27 2.62
CA SER A 457 -4.86 43.10 2.65
C SER A 457 -5.88 42.65 3.70
N VAL A 458 -5.74 41.45 4.25
CA VAL A 458 -6.63 40.92 5.28
C VAL A 458 -6.05 41.12 6.69
N GLU A 459 -6.94 41.27 7.68
CA GLU A 459 -6.53 41.41 9.08
C GLU A 459 -6.01 40.09 9.66
N ASP A 460 -6.64 38.97 9.27
CA ASP A 460 -6.25 37.61 9.62
C ASP A 460 -6.69 36.62 8.52
N THR A 461 -6.30 35.35 8.68
CA THR A 461 -6.60 34.25 7.77
C THR A 461 -7.86 33.46 8.17
N SER A 462 -8.73 34.03 9.02
CA SER A 462 -9.99 33.37 9.38
C SER A 462 -10.94 33.28 8.18
N VAL A 463 -11.88 32.33 8.26
CA VAL A 463 -12.98 32.22 7.29
C VAL A 463 -13.73 33.56 7.16
N PHE A 464 -13.88 34.31 8.25
CA PHE A 464 -14.62 35.56 8.26
C PHE A 464 -13.89 36.68 7.50
N SER A 465 -12.60 36.87 7.77
CA SER A 465 -11.79 37.91 7.12
C SER A 465 -11.59 37.63 5.64
N LEU A 466 -11.28 36.38 5.29
CA LEU A 466 -11.08 35.97 3.90
C LEU A 466 -12.40 36.03 3.10
N TYR A 467 -13.53 35.62 3.68
CA TYR A 467 -14.83 35.74 3.01
C TYR A 467 -15.25 37.21 2.83
N GLN A 468 -14.99 38.06 3.83
CA GLN A 468 -15.29 39.49 3.72
C GLN A 468 -14.48 40.13 2.59
N TYR A 469 -13.19 39.83 2.50
CA TYR A 469 -12.34 40.29 1.41
C TYR A 469 -12.85 39.79 0.05
N ALA A 470 -13.16 38.49 -0.07
CA ALA A 470 -13.71 37.90 -1.28
C ALA A 470 -14.98 38.65 -1.75
N LYS A 471 -15.88 38.94 -0.82
CA LYS A 471 -17.13 39.64 -1.07
C LYS A 471 -16.92 41.10 -1.49
N GLU A 472 -16.02 41.82 -0.84
CA GLU A 472 -15.73 43.23 -1.15
C GLU A 472 -15.06 43.40 -2.52
N ASN A 473 -14.32 42.39 -2.97
CA ASN A 473 -13.60 42.40 -4.24
C ASN A 473 -14.30 41.60 -5.34
N GLU A 474 -15.52 41.09 -5.09
CA GLU A 474 -16.31 40.28 -6.05
C GLU A 474 -15.58 39.01 -6.54
N ILE A 475 -14.75 38.41 -5.69
CA ILE A 475 -14.01 37.17 -5.96
C ILE A 475 -14.76 35.97 -5.33
N PRO A 476 -14.94 34.84 -6.02
CA PRO A 476 -15.47 33.63 -5.38
C PRO A 476 -14.56 33.15 -4.25
N TYR A 477 -15.10 32.83 -3.08
CA TYR A 477 -14.30 32.43 -1.92
C TYR A 477 -13.49 31.14 -2.17
N CYS A 478 -14.16 30.02 -2.40
CA CYS A 478 -13.56 28.76 -2.82
C CYS A 478 -14.60 27.84 -3.49
N LYS A 479 -14.13 26.77 -4.13
CA LYS A 479 -14.95 25.65 -4.59
C LYS A 479 -14.94 24.58 -3.51
N ALA A 480 -16.00 24.50 -2.70
CA ALA A 480 -16.20 23.48 -1.68
C ALA A 480 -17.69 23.36 -1.33
N ASN A 481 -18.11 22.23 -0.74
CA ASN A 481 -19.47 22.14 -0.19
C ASN A 481 -19.56 22.87 1.15
N ALA A 482 -20.77 23.29 1.53
CA ALA A 482 -21.01 23.95 2.81
C ALA A 482 -20.54 23.08 3.99
N SER A 483 -20.73 21.76 3.94
CA SER A 483 -20.25 20.84 4.98
C SER A 483 -18.74 20.85 5.11
N ASP A 484 -18.01 20.91 4.00
CA ASP A 484 -16.55 20.82 3.98
C ASP A 484 -15.93 22.09 4.58
N ILE A 485 -16.53 23.26 4.29
CA ILE A 485 -16.10 24.55 4.87
C ILE A 485 -16.31 24.58 6.38
N VAL A 486 -17.45 24.08 6.87
CA VAL A 486 -17.72 24.01 8.31
C VAL A 486 -16.82 22.97 8.97
N ASP A 487 -16.56 21.84 8.31
CA ASP A 487 -15.71 20.77 8.81
C ASP A 487 -14.26 21.22 8.99
N THR A 488 -13.63 21.75 7.94
CA THR A 488 -12.22 22.20 8.01
C THR A 488 -12.02 23.34 9.03
N ALA A 489 -13.02 24.21 9.18
CA ALA A 489 -12.97 25.31 10.14
C ALA A 489 -13.13 24.88 11.61
N ILE A 490 -13.68 23.69 11.88
CA ILE A 490 -14.00 23.21 13.24
C ILE A 490 -13.21 21.97 13.65
N ARG A 491 -13.18 20.92 12.83
CA ARG A 491 -12.81 19.58 13.29
C ARG A 491 -11.37 19.49 13.79
N TYR A 492 -10.44 20.15 13.11
CA TYR A 492 -9.01 20.02 13.41
C TYR A 492 -8.55 20.77 14.67
N ASN A 493 -9.28 21.79 15.11
CA ASN A 493 -9.06 22.47 16.39
C ASN A 493 -10.28 22.35 17.32
N PHE A 494 -11.08 21.29 17.14
CA PHE A 494 -12.36 21.12 17.83
C PHE A 494 -12.24 21.23 19.36
N ALA A 495 -11.23 20.56 19.93
CA ALA A 495 -10.97 20.57 21.36
C ALA A 495 -10.74 22.00 21.91
N ASP A 496 -9.95 22.82 21.22
CA ASP A 496 -9.72 24.23 21.56
C ASP A 496 -11.02 25.04 21.42
N LEU A 497 -11.73 24.88 20.31
CA LEU A 497 -12.96 25.62 20.02
C LEU A 497 -14.11 25.30 20.96
N TRP A 498 -14.11 24.14 21.60
CA TRP A 498 -15.10 23.75 22.61
C TRP A 498 -14.60 23.87 24.06
N GLY A 499 -13.40 24.42 24.26
CA GLY A 499 -12.87 24.81 25.56
C GLY A 499 -12.26 23.68 26.38
N ALA A 500 -11.76 22.62 25.73
CA ALA A 500 -10.99 21.57 26.39
C ALA A 500 -9.62 22.08 26.88
N TYR A 501 -9.04 23.06 26.17
CA TYR A 501 -7.78 23.72 26.53
C TYR A 501 -7.97 25.23 26.46
N ASP A 502 -7.52 25.96 27.48
CA ASP A 502 -7.67 27.42 27.70
C ASP A 502 -9.03 28.03 27.26
N GLY A 503 -9.88 28.40 28.22
CA GLY A 503 -11.25 28.88 27.99
C GLY A 503 -11.43 30.16 27.15
N ASN A 504 -10.36 30.76 26.64
CA ASN A 504 -10.38 31.96 25.81
C ASN A 504 -10.60 31.70 24.31
N LYS A 505 -10.49 30.45 23.81
CA LYS A 505 -10.65 30.10 22.39
C LYS A 505 -12.02 29.54 21.99
N LYS A 506 -12.98 29.51 22.92
CA LYS A 506 -14.29 28.89 22.68
C LYS A 506 -15.07 29.62 21.57
N ILE A 507 -15.54 28.88 20.57
CA ILE A 507 -16.40 29.41 19.51
C ILE A 507 -17.69 29.98 20.13
N THR A 508 -18.08 31.17 19.68
CA THR A 508 -19.36 31.76 20.09
C THR A 508 -20.50 31.29 19.19
N LYS A 509 -21.71 31.22 19.74
CA LYS A 509 -22.93 30.94 18.94
C LYS A 509 -23.08 31.90 17.74
N LYS A 510 -22.65 33.15 17.88
CA LYS A 510 -22.62 34.12 16.77
C LYS A 510 -21.63 33.68 15.68
N GLN A 511 -20.39 33.36 16.03
CA GLN A 511 -19.39 32.87 15.06
C GLN A 511 -19.86 31.59 14.37
N LEU A 512 -20.46 30.64 15.09
CA LEU A 512 -20.99 29.42 14.50
C LEU A 512 -22.13 29.71 13.51
N THR A 513 -23.05 30.63 13.87
CA THR A 513 -24.13 31.08 12.97
C THR A 513 -23.58 31.76 11.73
N ASP A 514 -22.59 32.65 11.90
CA ASP A 514 -21.95 33.37 10.80
C ASP A 514 -21.23 32.39 9.86
N LEU A 515 -20.52 31.40 10.41
CA LEU A 515 -19.82 30.35 9.65
C LEU A 515 -20.79 29.54 8.78
N VAL A 516 -21.89 29.05 9.37
CA VAL A 516 -22.92 28.30 8.62
C VAL A 516 -23.59 29.18 7.56
N THR A 517 -23.82 30.45 7.87
CA THR A 517 -24.39 31.41 6.93
C THR A 517 -23.47 31.62 5.73
N ILE A 518 -22.17 31.79 5.97
CA ILE A 518 -21.16 31.89 4.90
C ILE A 518 -21.17 30.62 4.06
N ALA A 519 -20.99 29.45 4.70
CA ALA A 519 -20.86 28.17 4.01
C ALA A 519 -22.09 27.85 3.11
N THR A 520 -23.30 28.10 3.61
CA THR A 520 -24.54 27.83 2.86
C THR A 520 -24.87 28.88 1.80
N SER A 521 -24.24 30.06 1.85
CA SER A 521 -24.37 31.11 0.82
C SER A 521 -23.57 30.82 -0.44
N LEU A 522 -22.56 29.95 -0.34
CA LEU A 522 -21.67 29.62 -1.45
C LEU A 522 -22.34 28.64 -2.42
N PRO A 523 -22.03 28.74 -3.73
CA PRO A 523 -22.59 27.84 -4.73
C PRO A 523 -22.15 26.40 -4.46
N VAL A 524 -23.06 25.44 -4.62
CA VAL A 524 -22.73 24.02 -4.54
C VAL A 524 -21.79 23.67 -5.68
N SER A 525 -20.56 23.28 -5.34
CA SER A 525 -19.57 22.83 -6.32
C SER A 525 -19.76 21.35 -6.64
N GLN A 526 -19.68 20.98 -7.93
CA GLN A 526 -19.58 19.56 -8.34
C GLN A 526 -18.16 19.01 -8.19
N PHE A 527 -17.17 19.88 -8.00
CA PHE A 527 -15.75 19.53 -7.85
C PHE A 527 -15.29 19.78 -6.41
N SER A 528 -14.42 18.91 -5.93
CA SER A 528 -14.11 18.79 -4.51
C SER A 528 -13.40 20.02 -3.95
N PHE A 529 -12.49 20.66 -4.69
CA PHE A 529 -11.61 21.70 -4.16
C PHE A 529 -11.02 22.63 -5.25
N SER A 530 -10.69 23.88 -4.90
CA SER A 530 -10.03 24.86 -5.81
C SER A 530 -8.54 24.52 -6.05
N SER A 531 -8.04 24.76 -7.27
CA SER A 531 -6.61 24.66 -7.64
C SER A 531 -5.92 26.03 -7.71
N ARG A 532 -4.58 26.07 -7.81
CA ARG A 532 -3.84 27.34 -8.01
C ARG A 532 -4.24 28.07 -9.30
N GLU A 533 -4.56 27.32 -10.36
CA GLU A 533 -5.09 27.88 -11.61
C GLU A 533 -6.42 28.62 -11.38
N ASP A 534 -7.25 28.15 -10.44
CA ASP A 534 -8.51 28.82 -10.12
C ASP A 534 -8.30 30.20 -9.50
N ILE A 535 -7.24 30.38 -8.71
CA ILE A 535 -6.86 31.68 -8.16
C ILE A 535 -6.43 32.62 -9.28
N ILE A 536 -5.55 32.15 -10.16
CA ILE A 536 -4.99 32.96 -11.26
C ILE A 536 -6.06 33.40 -12.25
N ASN A 537 -7.03 32.55 -12.53
CA ASN A 537 -8.17 32.88 -13.38
C ASN A 537 -9.25 33.71 -12.65
N GLY A 538 -9.05 34.06 -11.37
CA GLY A 538 -9.99 34.84 -10.57
C GLY A 538 -11.28 34.11 -10.20
N SER A 539 -11.28 32.78 -10.27
CA SER A 539 -12.45 31.94 -9.99
C SER A 539 -12.47 31.34 -8.57
N SER A 540 -11.45 31.67 -7.78
CA SER A 540 -11.31 31.31 -6.36
C SER A 540 -10.38 32.29 -5.66
N LEU A 541 -10.58 32.57 -4.36
CA LEU A 541 -9.65 33.36 -3.56
C LEU A 541 -8.46 32.51 -3.09
N MET A 542 -8.73 31.23 -2.82
CA MET A 542 -7.77 30.28 -2.25
C MET A 542 -7.81 28.94 -2.99
N CYS A 543 -6.75 28.15 -2.85
CA CYS A 543 -6.65 26.79 -3.37
C CYS A 543 -6.29 25.83 -2.26
N ASN A 544 -6.72 24.58 -2.37
CA ASN A 544 -6.23 23.55 -1.46
C ASN A 544 -4.83 23.12 -1.88
N GLU A 545 -3.98 22.96 -0.88
CA GLU A 545 -2.58 22.66 -1.07
C GLU A 545 -2.11 21.63 -0.05
N THR A 546 -1.18 20.79 -0.48
CA THR A 546 -0.44 19.90 0.40
C THR A 546 1.05 20.19 0.21
N ILE A 547 1.74 20.52 1.29
CA ILE A 547 3.19 20.69 1.28
C ILE A 547 3.82 19.32 1.52
N TRP A 548 4.51 18.85 0.48
CA TRP A 548 5.30 17.63 0.47
C TRP A 548 6.78 17.95 0.67
N CYS A 549 7.61 16.93 0.92
CA CYS A 549 9.06 17.04 0.84
C CYS A 549 9.52 17.07 -0.62
N ASN A 550 9.14 18.15 -1.33
CA ASN A 550 9.48 18.39 -2.72
C ASN A 550 9.68 19.89 -2.95
N LEU A 551 10.91 20.29 -3.30
CA LEU A 551 11.27 21.68 -3.59
C LEU A 551 11.26 22.01 -5.09
N TYR A 552 11.00 21.01 -5.93
CA TYR A 552 11.04 21.12 -7.39
C TYR A 552 9.68 21.36 -8.01
N ASP A 553 8.66 21.60 -7.17
CA ASP A 553 7.33 21.97 -7.61
C ASP A 553 7.34 23.42 -8.10
N ASP A 554 7.88 23.59 -9.30
CA ASP A 554 7.96 24.82 -10.08
C ASP A 554 6.66 25.01 -10.91
N GLU A 555 5.54 24.42 -10.48
CA GLU A 555 4.21 24.72 -11.01
C GLU A 555 3.75 26.11 -10.53
N MET A 556 4.42 27.15 -11.05
CA MET A 556 3.86 28.25 -11.84
C MET A 556 4.84 29.43 -11.91
N SER A 557 5.95 29.25 -12.64
CA SER A 557 6.76 30.37 -13.14
C SER A 557 5.98 31.33 -14.09
N SER A 558 4.68 31.11 -14.28
CA SER A 558 3.76 31.90 -15.10
C SER A 558 2.77 32.72 -14.28
N ALA A 559 2.72 32.58 -12.96
CA ALA A 559 1.98 33.51 -12.11
C ALA A 559 2.78 34.81 -11.98
N ASP A 560 2.11 35.95 -12.16
CA ASP A 560 2.72 37.28 -11.98
C ASP A 560 2.93 37.62 -10.48
N GLU A 561 2.51 36.74 -9.57
CA GLU A 561 2.47 36.94 -8.12
C GLU A 561 2.71 35.62 -7.36
N ASP A 562 3.40 35.72 -6.22
CA ASP A 562 3.68 34.61 -5.31
C ASP A 562 2.46 34.23 -4.45
N PHE A 563 2.51 33.00 -3.92
CA PHE A 563 1.49 32.42 -3.05
C PHE A 563 2.10 32.05 -1.71
N THR A 564 1.33 32.27 -0.64
CA THR A 564 1.66 31.86 0.72
C THR A 564 0.71 30.77 1.20
N PHE A 565 1.28 29.69 1.76
CA PHE A 565 0.53 28.68 2.49
C PHE A 565 0.01 29.26 3.82
N ILE A 566 -1.30 29.15 4.04
CA ILE A 566 -1.97 29.72 5.21
C ILE A 566 -2.65 28.68 6.09
N GLY A 567 -2.47 27.37 5.84
CA GLY A 567 -3.22 26.32 6.54
C GLY A 567 -4.72 26.34 6.19
N TYR A 568 -5.55 25.64 6.95
CA TYR A 568 -7.01 25.70 6.80
C TYR A 568 -7.59 26.89 7.56
N PRO A 569 -8.34 27.79 6.90
CA PRO A 569 -9.06 28.85 7.58
C PRO A 569 -10.02 28.29 8.64
N SER A 570 -9.94 28.83 9.85
CA SER A 570 -10.83 28.53 10.98
C SER A 570 -11.56 29.80 11.44
N VAL A 571 -12.24 29.74 12.58
CA VAL A 571 -13.03 30.85 13.15
C VAL A 571 -12.18 31.95 13.77
N SER A 572 -10.89 31.68 14.02
CA SER A 572 -9.93 32.61 14.63
C SER A 572 -8.51 32.42 14.06
N GLY A 573 -8.33 32.75 12.78
CA GLY A 573 -7.09 32.50 12.03
C GLY A 573 -7.16 31.19 11.27
N SER A 574 -6.03 30.48 11.19
CA SER A 574 -5.91 29.19 10.50
C SER A 574 -5.38 28.08 11.41
N VAL A 575 -5.58 26.84 10.97
CA VAL A 575 -4.97 25.64 11.54
C VAL A 575 -3.98 25.06 10.54
N HIS A 576 -2.74 24.82 10.97
CA HIS A 576 -1.67 24.31 10.11
C HIS A 576 -1.50 22.81 10.39
N MET A 577 -2.30 22.02 9.67
CA MET A 577 -2.44 20.61 9.92
C MET A 577 -1.26 19.82 9.34
N ALA A 578 -0.58 19.06 10.19
CA ALA A 578 0.37 18.03 9.84
C ALA A 578 -0.34 16.67 9.76
N GLU A 579 -0.28 16.02 8.61
CA GLU A 579 -0.68 14.63 8.44
C GLU A 579 0.54 13.72 8.66
N PRO A 580 0.62 12.96 9.76
CA PRO A 580 1.80 12.16 10.06
C PRO A 580 1.82 10.84 9.27
N THR A 581 3.03 10.41 8.89
CA THR A 581 3.35 9.12 8.27
C THR A 581 3.88 8.14 9.32
N CYS A 582 3.51 6.87 9.22
CA CYS A 582 3.89 5.82 10.16
C CYS A 582 3.71 6.24 11.64
N CYS A 583 2.51 6.71 11.99
CA CYS A 583 2.18 7.17 13.33
C CYS A 583 1.87 5.99 14.26
N LEU A 584 2.61 5.88 15.37
CA LEU A 584 2.60 4.76 16.30
C LEU A 584 2.40 5.22 17.75
N ALA A 585 1.67 4.43 18.54
CA ALA A 585 1.52 4.62 19.98
C ALA A 585 1.57 3.29 20.73
N ILE A 586 2.24 3.24 21.89
CA ILE A 586 2.37 2.01 22.68
C ILE A 586 1.17 1.85 23.61
N SER A 587 0.50 0.71 23.53
CA SER A 587 -0.62 0.36 24.40
C SER A 587 -0.19 0.20 25.86
N THR A 588 -1.05 0.61 26.80
CA THR A 588 -0.84 0.32 28.22
C THR A 588 -0.90 -1.18 28.51
N THR A 589 -1.57 -1.96 27.66
CA THR A 589 -1.69 -3.42 27.79
C THR A 589 -0.49 -4.20 27.24
N ALA A 590 0.45 -3.56 26.54
CA ALA A 590 1.63 -4.22 26.03
C ALA A 590 2.45 -4.85 27.17
N ASP A 591 2.82 -6.12 27.02
CA ASP A 591 3.55 -6.87 28.05
C ASP A 591 4.98 -6.31 28.24
N ASP A 592 5.65 -5.96 27.13
CA ASP A 592 6.99 -5.39 27.13
C ASP A 592 7.05 -4.05 26.37
N LYS A 593 6.87 -2.97 27.13
CA LYS A 593 6.87 -1.59 26.61
C LYS A 593 8.25 -1.13 26.15
N ASP A 594 9.32 -1.67 26.74
CA ASP A 594 10.68 -1.33 26.34
C ASP A 594 11.00 -1.94 24.96
N ALA A 595 10.58 -3.19 24.72
CA ALA A 595 10.68 -3.81 23.41
C ALA A 595 9.82 -3.08 22.36
N CYS A 596 8.59 -2.67 22.72
CA CYS A 596 7.77 -1.85 21.83
C CYS A 596 8.45 -0.51 21.49
N TRP A 597 9.08 0.14 22.48
CA TRP A 597 9.82 1.37 22.25
C TRP A 597 11.03 1.16 21.33
N GLU A 598 11.74 0.04 21.44
CA GLU A 598 12.83 -0.29 20.53
C GLU A 598 12.35 -0.28 19.07
N VAL A 599 11.18 -0.87 18.78
CA VAL A 599 10.55 -0.80 17.45
C VAL A 599 10.27 0.65 17.03
N LEU A 600 9.55 1.43 17.87
CA LEU A 600 9.19 2.82 17.54
C LEU A 600 10.43 3.70 17.30
N SER A 601 11.50 3.48 18.07
CA SER A 601 12.73 4.26 17.99
C SER A 601 13.45 4.11 16.65
N MET A 602 13.19 3.04 15.91
CA MET A 602 13.78 2.83 14.57
C MET A 602 13.25 3.82 13.54
N LEU A 603 12.06 4.42 13.75
CA LEU A 603 11.54 5.49 12.90
C LEU A 603 12.46 6.71 12.85
N LEU A 604 13.29 6.89 13.87
CA LEU A 604 14.22 8.01 14.04
C LEU A 604 15.59 7.74 13.41
N SER A 605 15.84 6.50 12.95
CA SER A 605 17.10 6.14 12.33
C SER A 605 17.31 6.90 11.01
N GLU A 606 18.57 7.12 10.65
CA GLU A 606 18.93 7.78 9.39
C GLU A 606 18.25 7.13 8.18
N GLU A 607 18.20 5.80 8.13
CA GLU A 607 17.60 5.06 7.02
C GLU A 607 16.06 5.19 6.99
N ALA A 608 15.38 5.11 8.14
CA ALA A 608 13.93 5.37 8.18
C ALA A 608 13.58 6.80 7.76
N GLN A 609 14.38 7.78 8.18
CA GLN A 609 14.20 9.18 7.80
C GLN A 609 14.49 9.42 6.32
N LYS A 610 15.50 8.74 5.76
CA LYS A 610 15.80 8.76 4.33
C LYS A 610 14.62 8.22 3.52
N ARG A 611 14.06 7.07 3.90
CA ARG A 611 12.88 6.48 3.25
C ARG A 611 11.66 7.39 3.31
N THR A 612 11.39 7.93 4.50
CA THR A 612 10.33 8.92 4.72
C THR A 612 10.44 10.09 3.74
N MET A 613 11.64 10.68 3.62
CA MET A 613 11.91 11.78 2.70
C MET A 613 11.73 11.37 1.23
N MET A 614 12.15 10.16 0.85
CA MET A 614 12.01 9.63 -0.52
C MET A 614 10.56 9.30 -0.90
N GLU A 615 9.68 9.07 0.09
CA GLU A 615 8.23 8.98 -0.09
C GLU A 615 7.56 10.36 -0.21
N GLY A 616 8.34 11.44 -0.25
CA GLY A 616 7.85 12.82 -0.31
C GLY A 616 7.29 13.33 1.01
N ARG A 617 7.61 12.69 2.15
CA ARG A 617 7.17 13.13 3.48
C ARG A 617 8.27 13.95 4.15
N ILE A 618 7.88 15.02 4.82
CA ILE A 618 8.81 15.91 5.52
C ILE A 618 9.46 15.11 6.66
N PRO A 619 10.79 14.92 6.67
CA PRO A 619 11.47 14.18 7.72
C PRO A 619 11.42 14.96 9.04
N ILE A 620 11.45 14.23 10.15
CA ILE A 620 11.37 14.81 11.49
C ILE A 620 12.73 15.08 12.12
N THR A 621 13.82 14.52 11.59
CA THR A 621 15.17 14.80 12.08
C THR A 621 15.79 15.98 11.35
N LYS A 622 16.53 16.81 12.09
CA LYS A 622 17.28 17.95 11.57
C LYS A 622 18.31 17.49 10.56
N SER A 623 19.07 16.44 10.91
CA SER A 623 20.10 15.87 10.02
C SER A 623 19.56 15.50 8.63
N MET A 624 18.41 14.83 8.56
CA MET A 624 17.82 14.43 7.27
C MET A 624 17.17 15.63 6.55
N LEU A 625 16.52 16.54 7.28
CA LEU A 625 15.96 17.75 6.70
C LEU A 625 17.05 18.65 6.08
N ASP A 626 18.15 18.86 6.79
CA ASP A 626 19.32 19.61 6.30
C ASP A 626 19.92 18.91 5.08
N THR A 627 20.07 17.58 5.14
CA THR A 627 20.55 16.77 4.01
C THR A 627 19.67 16.93 2.77
N PHE A 628 18.35 16.91 2.94
CA PHE A 628 17.40 17.12 1.85
C PHE A 628 17.56 18.50 1.21
N CYS A 629 17.60 19.57 2.01
CA CYS A 629 17.79 20.94 1.54
C CYS A 629 19.14 21.10 0.80
N ASP A 630 20.22 20.56 1.36
CA ASP A 630 21.55 20.61 0.75
C ASP A 630 21.61 19.84 -0.58
N CYS A 631 21.04 18.63 -0.62
CA CYS A 631 20.92 17.85 -1.85
C CYS A 631 20.08 18.58 -2.90
N ALA A 632 19.04 19.30 -2.48
CA ALA A 632 18.18 20.03 -3.39
C ALA A 632 18.87 21.25 -4.02
N MET A 633 19.68 21.97 -3.24
CA MET A 633 20.48 23.10 -3.71
C MET A 633 21.72 22.69 -4.50
N HIS A 634 22.28 21.51 -4.23
CA HIS A 634 23.54 21.05 -4.81
C HIS A 634 23.47 19.59 -5.32
N PRO A 635 22.55 19.26 -6.24
CA PRO A 635 22.32 17.89 -6.69
C PRO A 635 23.56 17.24 -7.34
N GLU A 636 24.46 18.03 -7.93
CA GLU A 636 25.71 17.57 -8.53
C GLU A 636 26.76 17.13 -7.49
N SER A 637 26.60 17.53 -6.23
CA SER A 637 27.56 17.28 -5.15
C SER A 637 27.26 16.01 -4.35
N ILE A 638 26.09 15.39 -4.58
CA ILE A 638 25.59 14.24 -3.83
C ILE A 638 26.54 13.04 -3.98
N GLN A 639 26.99 12.51 -2.83
CA GLN A 639 27.88 11.34 -2.75
C GLN A 639 27.13 10.03 -2.46
N ASP A 640 26.00 10.10 -1.76
CA ASP A 640 25.17 8.91 -1.47
C ASP A 640 24.52 8.43 -2.77
N ASP A 641 24.76 7.17 -3.15
CA ASP A 641 24.30 6.61 -4.42
C ASP A 641 22.77 6.60 -4.54
N VAL A 642 22.05 6.34 -3.44
CA VAL A 642 20.58 6.30 -3.42
C VAL A 642 20.00 7.70 -3.60
N LEU A 643 20.50 8.67 -2.84
CA LEU A 643 20.10 10.07 -2.99
C LEU A 643 20.46 10.62 -4.37
N LYS A 644 21.62 10.22 -4.92
CA LYS A 644 22.04 10.63 -6.26
C LYS A 644 21.08 10.13 -7.34
N VAL A 645 20.51 8.94 -7.17
CA VAL A 645 19.44 8.43 -8.05
C VAL A 645 18.13 9.21 -7.83
N TYR A 646 17.76 9.48 -6.58
CA TYR A 646 16.55 10.24 -6.23
C TYR A 646 16.54 11.65 -6.85
N PHE A 647 17.64 12.37 -6.71
CA PHE A 647 17.82 13.74 -7.19
C PHE A 647 18.30 13.81 -8.65
N LYS A 648 18.39 12.67 -9.34
CA LYS A 648 18.86 12.62 -10.74
C LYS A 648 17.96 13.48 -11.63
N ASN A 649 18.60 14.30 -12.49
CA ASN A 649 17.95 15.23 -13.41
C ASN A 649 17.19 16.42 -12.77
N GLN A 650 17.25 16.57 -11.45
CA GLN A 650 16.70 17.75 -10.78
C GLN A 650 17.62 18.96 -10.98
N LYS A 651 17.04 20.15 -11.19
CA LYS A 651 17.80 21.40 -11.26
C LYS A 651 18.04 21.95 -9.86
N PRO A 652 19.22 22.52 -9.55
CA PRO A 652 19.45 23.19 -8.28
C PRO A 652 18.34 24.19 -7.92
N VAL A 653 17.80 24.11 -6.70
CA VAL A 653 16.85 25.12 -6.18
C VAL A 653 17.58 26.29 -5.54
N SER A 654 16.91 27.44 -5.43
CA SER A 654 17.47 28.63 -4.77
C SER A 654 17.36 28.51 -3.24
N GLN A 655 18.20 29.27 -2.53
CA GLN A 655 18.08 29.43 -1.07
C GLN A 655 16.69 29.97 -0.66
N GLU A 656 16.11 30.87 -1.46
CA GLU A 656 14.78 31.44 -1.21
C GLU A 656 13.67 30.37 -1.22
N THR A 657 13.74 29.42 -2.15
CA THR A 657 12.81 28.28 -2.19
C THR A 657 12.95 27.40 -0.95
N VAL A 658 14.20 27.15 -0.51
CA VAL A 658 14.47 26.41 0.73
C VAL A 658 13.92 27.17 1.94
N ASP A 659 14.19 28.47 2.04
CA ASP A 659 13.76 29.29 3.18
C ASP A 659 12.22 29.35 3.26
N ARG A 660 11.53 29.47 2.13
CA ARG A 660 10.06 29.42 2.07
C ARG A 660 9.53 28.08 2.56
N PHE A 661 10.07 26.96 2.06
CA PHE A 661 9.68 25.64 2.52
C PHE A 661 9.91 25.45 4.02
N LEU A 662 11.08 25.83 4.54
CA LEU A 662 11.39 25.76 5.96
C LEU A 662 10.45 26.63 6.80
N ASN A 663 10.08 27.81 6.29
CA ASN A 663 9.10 28.67 6.93
C ASN A 663 7.71 28.00 6.97
N ASP A 664 7.24 27.45 5.85
CA ASP A 664 5.93 26.78 5.76
C ASP A 664 5.84 25.60 6.73
N ILE A 665 6.84 24.70 6.73
CA ILE A 665 6.84 23.55 7.66
C ILE A 665 6.96 23.97 9.13
N SER A 666 7.52 25.16 9.42
CA SER A 666 7.60 25.67 10.79
C SER A 666 6.24 26.07 11.36
N THR A 667 5.25 26.36 10.50
CA THR A 667 3.90 26.80 10.89
C THR A 667 3.04 25.70 11.51
N ALA A 668 3.37 24.43 11.26
CA ALA A 668 2.56 23.28 11.67
C ALA A 668 2.25 23.30 13.17
N ASP A 669 0.97 23.25 13.53
CA ASP A 669 0.53 23.41 14.93
C ASP A 669 -0.40 22.29 15.41
N THR A 670 -0.88 21.46 14.49
CA THR A 670 -1.95 20.50 14.76
C THR A 670 -1.70 19.20 14.01
N ILE A 671 -1.93 18.06 14.66
CA ILE A 671 -1.89 16.75 13.99
C ILE A 671 -3.27 16.39 13.44
N ALA A 672 -3.30 15.90 12.20
CA ALA A 672 -4.50 15.38 11.56
C ALA A 672 -5.06 14.20 12.38
N THR A 673 -6.17 14.45 13.07
CA THR A 673 -6.97 13.43 13.75
C THR A 673 -8.34 13.35 13.08
N LEU A 674 -8.70 12.14 12.64
CA LEU A 674 -9.98 11.90 11.97
C LEU A 674 -11.08 11.61 13.01
N ASP A 675 -11.58 12.64 13.67
CA ASP A 675 -12.78 12.51 14.49
C ASP A 675 -14.04 12.42 13.59
N TRP A 676 -14.39 11.18 13.23
CA TRP A 676 -15.57 10.88 12.43
C TRP A 676 -16.88 11.27 13.13
N GLY A 677 -16.92 11.30 14.47
CA GLY A 677 -18.11 11.71 15.22
C GLY A 677 -18.40 13.20 15.02
N VAL A 678 -17.38 14.05 15.08
CA VAL A 678 -17.47 15.48 14.76
C VAL A 678 -17.85 15.68 13.30
N PHE A 679 -17.17 14.99 12.38
CA PHE A 679 -17.48 15.07 10.94
C PHE A 679 -18.94 14.72 10.65
N ASP A 680 -19.44 13.60 11.19
CA ASP A 680 -20.82 13.14 10.94
C ASP A 680 -21.86 14.11 11.52
N ILE A 681 -21.61 14.68 12.70
CA ILE A 681 -22.47 15.71 13.28
C ILE A 681 -22.54 16.93 12.35
N ILE A 682 -21.38 17.41 11.86
CA ILE A 682 -21.31 18.56 10.95
C ILE A 682 -22.04 18.26 9.65
N TYR A 683 -21.70 17.13 9.02
CA TYR A 683 -22.26 16.71 7.74
C TYR A 683 -23.78 16.53 7.81
N ASP A 684 -24.29 15.84 8.83
CA ASP A 684 -25.73 15.64 9.03
C ASP A 684 -26.47 16.97 9.17
N GLU A 685 -26.00 17.87 10.04
CA GLU A 685 -26.70 19.11 10.35
C GLU A 685 -26.65 20.11 9.19
N VAL A 686 -25.48 20.31 8.59
CA VAL A 686 -25.31 21.30 7.51
C VAL A 686 -26.12 20.89 6.27
N ASN A 687 -26.17 19.59 5.93
CA ASN A 687 -26.96 19.11 4.79
C ASN A 687 -28.48 19.23 4.98
N THR A 688 -28.97 19.48 6.21
CA THR A 688 -30.39 19.80 6.43
C THR A 688 -30.81 21.16 5.87
N PHE A 689 -29.86 22.05 5.57
CA PHE A 689 -30.14 23.28 4.84
C PHE A 689 -30.80 22.98 3.48
N TYR A 690 -30.19 22.09 2.69
CA TYR A 690 -30.66 21.75 1.34
C TYR A 690 -31.82 20.74 1.34
N SER A 691 -31.80 19.77 2.27
CA SER A 691 -32.80 18.70 2.29
C SER A 691 -34.09 19.06 3.04
N GLN A 692 -34.02 19.99 4.00
CA GLN A 692 -35.14 20.33 4.89
C GLN A 692 -35.44 21.84 4.97
N ASN A 693 -34.68 22.70 4.28
CA ASN A 693 -34.81 24.16 4.32
C ASN A 693 -34.69 24.75 5.76
N ARG A 694 -33.82 24.17 6.59
CA ARG A 694 -33.51 24.74 7.92
C ARG A 694 -32.68 26.01 7.77
N SER A 695 -32.92 27.01 8.62
CA SER A 695 -32.14 28.26 8.60
C SER A 695 -30.74 28.07 9.20
N PRO A 696 -29.75 28.91 8.83
CA PRO A 696 -28.42 28.86 9.43
C PRO A 696 -28.43 28.91 10.96
N GLU A 697 -29.32 29.70 11.58
CA GLU A 697 -29.47 29.78 13.04
C GLU A 697 -29.96 28.45 13.64
N GLN A 698 -30.91 27.78 12.98
CA GLN A 698 -31.42 26.49 13.44
C GLN A 698 -30.37 25.39 13.32
N ILE A 699 -29.51 25.47 12.31
CA ILE A 699 -28.39 24.53 12.11
C ILE A 699 -27.31 24.79 13.16
N ALA A 700 -26.91 26.05 13.35
CA ALA A 700 -25.92 26.44 14.36
C ALA A 700 -26.36 26.05 15.78
N ASP A 701 -27.64 26.21 16.13
CA ASP A 701 -28.18 25.77 17.43
C ASP A 701 -28.08 24.27 17.66
N SER A 702 -28.30 23.48 16.61
CA SER A 702 -28.18 22.02 16.68
C SER A 702 -26.72 21.57 16.75
N LEU A 703 -25.85 22.20 15.95
CA LEU A 703 -24.41 21.98 16.00
C LEU A 703 -23.85 22.28 17.39
N ASP A 704 -24.12 23.46 17.96
CA ASP A 704 -23.69 23.84 19.31
C ASP A 704 -24.10 22.78 20.34
N THR A 705 -25.37 22.37 20.31
CA THR A 705 -25.91 21.36 21.23
C THR A 705 -25.23 19.99 21.06
N ARG A 706 -25.16 19.46 19.83
CA ARG A 706 -24.65 18.11 19.55
C ARG A 706 -23.14 18.03 19.78
N LEU A 707 -22.39 19.03 19.34
CA LEU A 707 -20.94 19.08 19.52
C LEU A 707 -20.56 19.33 20.98
N THR A 708 -21.32 20.14 21.73
CA THR A 708 -21.09 20.26 23.19
C THR A 708 -21.34 18.95 23.91
N LEU A 709 -22.40 18.22 23.56
CA LEU A 709 -22.64 16.90 24.15
C LEU A 709 -21.51 15.93 23.79
N TYR A 710 -21.09 15.89 22.53
CA TYR A 710 -20.00 15.05 22.06
C TYR A 710 -18.68 15.34 22.79
N MET A 711 -18.34 16.62 22.97
CA MET A 711 -17.20 17.07 23.78
C MET A 711 -17.28 16.57 25.24
N GLN A 712 -18.47 16.64 25.86
CA GLN A 712 -18.67 16.18 27.24
C GLN A 712 -18.52 14.66 27.39
N GLU A 713 -18.91 13.91 26.36
CA GLU A 713 -18.87 12.44 26.37
C GLU A 713 -17.49 11.88 26.00
N ASN A 714 -16.69 12.59 25.20
CA ASN A 714 -15.48 12.05 24.58
C ASN A 714 -14.20 12.87 24.86
N TYR A 715 -14.22 13.93 25.67
CA TYR A 715 -13.01 14.74 25.92
C TYR A 715 -12.86 15.22 27.37
N GLN A 716 -13.70 14.74 28.30
CA GLN A 716 -13.66 15.09 29.73
C GLN A 716 -12.87 14.11 30.59
#